data_AF-C3ZJR6-F1
#
_entry.id   AF-C3ZJR6-F1
#
_cell.length_a   1.000
_cell.length_b   1.000
_cell.length_c   1.000
_cell.angle_alpha   90.00
_cell.angle_beta   90.00
_cell.angle_gamma   90.00
#
_symmetry.space_group_name_H-M   'P 1'
#
loop_
_entity.id
_entity.type
_entity.pdbx_description
1 polymer ?
#
loop_
_entity_poly.entity_id
_entity_poly.type
_entity_poly.pdbx_seq_one_letter_code
_entity_poly.pdbx_strand_id
1 'polypeptide(L)'
;MVNHQILVLFIWSQLYTIRAIDIASLPIVVEAHNFGAFFVREFPLLNGFTKYRHTIAIKDPVIPHQTLRRQSCDTPEDKLLHCESNNRLIADFDNTNNDRLTRIDEERQRTSSAVPNIDTSASSGTIRRLRRCIRPTWNHSPPFTKYSATHSIPQYRIWHVAKRGNVSVVELLPKHHRKRREVTAGPEYCKKLKSGSAEEQNGGFLATIGKVFNDLTGQPTWSDIKATDRHICLLADVEDDMKDQLVAESNELSSMSKTVNRRVDTIESGVKLTHQEGEATLRALNELGKSIANRTETNELRMARIEKSQELTLAIRSHLTNLRTYMIDYEDHIANHIAGINVLLTGRLPVQLVSFDDVRKILDHVRHNVLPGTKMRLVHDNPGFYFMTENIVFTRSAKLGTTYITITVPLFDQGGLLGVYRVVPLSIPTKQTSVATTHIANLPDYLAVSTDRGQGFFTEMSAVELSSCRGDKVRTCHTERSLQDFDTPTCAAALFRDMPADTVLELCDFRYNGYERPSEVIQLPNSEFLVLAPQAANMTESNWVMRGPGPRPKEIRVKASTITFLTPPCGFEVDAPGIFYIPPQWSNCEADQYESTQMVQSFPINKAMAHLILDSKQIIDEISASTRTSDIWDYDDNIPDLKLISGQWEKSVDDSRQESASLKKLLELHKNNTQAFATRTDEALRAATDFHDLNLAHTNDLVKTFGNVAWLGSLTKGNTVAGVGVITFFSVASLIMSIIVCWCSHR
;
A
#
# COMPACT_ATOMS: atom_id res chain seq x y z
N MET A 1 23.04 -39.32 -36.56
CA MET A 1 22.32 -38.05 -36.81
C MET A 1 21.45 -37.63 -35.61
N VAL A 2 20.50 -38.46 -35.15
CA VAL A 2 19.55 -38.12 -34.05
C VAL A 2 20.20 -37.42 -32.85
N ASN A 3 21.23 -38.00 -32.23
CA ASN A 3 21.89 -37.37 -31.06
C ASN A 3 22.49 -35.99 -31.35
N HIS A 4 22.86 -35.70 -32.60
CA HIS A 4 23.38 -34.39 -33.01
C HIS A 4 22.24 -33.37 -33.20
N GLN A 5 21.07 -33.81 -33.69
CA GLN A 5 19.86 -32.97 -33.71
C GLN A 5 19.33 -32.72 -32.29
N ILE A 6 19.39 -33.70 -31.38
CA ILE A 6 19.05 -33.51 -29.97
C ILE A 6 20.03 -32.51 -29.32
N LEU A 7 21.34 -32.66 -29.53
CA LEU A 7 22.34 -31.73 -29.00
C LEU A 7 22.13 -30.31 -29.54
N VAL A 8 21.90 -30.15 -30.85
CA VAL A 8 21.59 -28.86 -31.47
C VAL A 8 20.28 -28.29 -30.92
N LEU A 9 19.21 -29.07 -30.79
CA LEU A 9 17.95 -28.60 -30.21
C LEU A 9 18.09 -28.24 -28.72
N PHE A 10 18.95 -28.93 -27.96
CA PHE A 10 19.21 -28.60 -26.56
C PHE A 10 20.03 -27.32 -26.43
N ILE A 11 21.11 -27.16 -27.22
CA ILE A 11 21.92 -25.94 -27.28
C ILE A 11 21.06 -24.76 -27.78
N TRP A 12 20.26 -24.96 -28.83
CA TRP A 12 19.38 -23.93 -29.38
C TRP A 12 18.25 -23.58 -28.42
N SER A 13 17.70 -24.55 -27.68
CA SER A 13 16.75 -24.31 -26.58
C SER A 13 17.38 -23.44 -25.48
N GLN A 14 18.59 -23.81 -24.99
CA GLN A 14 19.31 -23.04 -23.97
C GLN A 14 19.63 -21.61 -24.46
N LEU A 15 20.03 -21.44 -25.73
CA LEU A 15 20.31 -20.15 -26.36
C LEU A 15 19.05 -19.32 -26.67
N TYR A 16 17.89 -19.94 -26.95
CA TYR A 16 16.62 -19.23 -27.09
C TYR A 16 15.96 -18.94 -25.73
N THR A 17 16.32 -19.66 -24.68
CA THR A 17 16.01 -19.28 -23.29
C THR A 17 16.97 -18.24 -22.73
N ILE A 18 17.32 -17.23 -23.54
CA ILE A 18 17.52 -15.86 -23.02
C ILE A 18 16.16 -15.41 -22.47
N ARG A 19 15.78 -15.93 -21.30
CA ARG A 19 14.61 -15.48 -20.56
C ARG A 19 14.83 -14.02 -20.23
N ALA A 20 13.91 -13.15 -20.61
CA ALA A 20 13.89 -11.77 -20.13
C ALA A 20 14.00 -11.81 -18.59
N ILE A 21 15.04 -11.19 -18.05
CA ILE A 21 15.42 -11.38 -16.64
C ILE A 21 14.50 -10.52 -15.77
N ASP A 22 13.37 -11.13 -15.40
CA ASP A 22 12.39 -10.58 -14.48
C ASP A 22 13.07 -10.19 -13.15
N ILE A 23 12.67 -9.05 -12.60
CA ILE A 23 13.01 -8.59 -11.25
C ILE A 23 12.75 -9.69 -10.23
N ALA A 24 11.69 -10.50 -10.44
CA ALA A 24 11.34 -11.63 -9.60
C ALA A 24 12.49 -12.64 -9.40
N SER A 25 13.42 -12.75 -10.37
CA SER A 25 14.60 -13.63 -10.31
C SER A 25 15.77 -13.07 -9.50
N LEU A 26 15.72 -11.80 -9.09
CA LEU A 26 16.60 -11.27 -8.06
C LEU A 26 16.19 -11.83 -6.68
N PRO A 27 17.11 -12.02 -5.73
CA PRO A 27 16.78 -12.45 -4.37
C PRO A 27 15.91 -11.41 -3.63
N ILE A 28 15.09 -11.87 -2.69
CA ILE A 28 14.25 -10.98 -1.85
C ILE A 28 15.12 -10.25 -0.83
N VAL A 29 16.10 -10.95 -0.25
CA VAL A 29 17.12 -10.40 0.63
C VAL A 29 18.49 -10.85 0.13
N VAL A 30 19.48 -9.95 0.11
CA VAL A 30 20.91 -10.34 0.07
C VAL A 30 21.48 -10.12 1.46
N GLU A 31 22.10 -11.17 1.99
CA GLU A 31 22.65 -11.20 3.34
C GLU A 31 24.14 -10.84 3.30
N ALA A 32 24.50 -9.73 3.93
CA ALA A 32 25.88 -9.33 4.17
C ALA A 32 26.14 -9.11 5.68
N HIS A 33 25.43 -9.88 6.52
CA HIS A 33 25.40 -9.69 7.97
C HIS A 33 26.76 -9.91 8.64
N ASN A 34 27.66 -10.68 8.02
CA ASN A 34 29.02 -10.87 8.54
C ASN A 34 29.90 -9.61 8.44
N PHE A 35 29.52 -8.67 7.57
CA PHE A 35 30.10 -7.31 7.52
C PHE A 35 29.19 -6.25 8.15
N GLY A 36 27.89 -6.53 8.29
CA GLY A 36 26.97 -5.69 9.06
C GLY A 36 25.94 -4.96 8.21
N ALA A 37 25.43 -5.60 7.14
CA ALA A 37 24.32 -5.07 6.35
C ALA A 37 23.37 -6.17 5.88
N PHE A 38 22.09 -5.83 5.69
CA PHE A 38 21.19 -6.55 4.79
C PHE A 38 20.75 -5.65 3.64
N PHE A 39 20.41 -6.27 2.52
CA PHE A 39 19.77 -5.62 1.38
C PHE A 39 18.38 -6.23 1.19
N VAL A 40 17.31 -5.47 1.47
CA VAL A 40 15.92 -5.96 1.36
C VAL A 40 15.25 -5.38 0.13
N ARG A 41 14.84 -6.24 -0.82
CA ARG A 41 14.24 -5.83 -2.09
C ARG A 41 12.82 -5.28 -1.88
N GLU A 42 12.63 -3.97 -2.07
CA GLU A 42 11.31 -3.33 -1.92
C GLU A 42 10.51 -3.34 -3.23
N PHE A 43 11.03 -2.72 -4.30
CA PHE A 43 10.29 -2.55 -5.57
C PHE A 43 11.23 -2.32 -6.76
N PRO A 44 10.74 -2.49 -8.01
CA PRO A 44 11.52 -2.17 -9.20
C PRO A 44 11.49 -0.67 -9.57
N LEU A 45 12.58 -0.21 -10.18
CA LEU A 45 12.81 1.15 -10.62
C LEU A 45 13.25 1.21 -12.09
N LEU A 46 12.60 2.07 -12.87
CA LEU A 46 13.01 2.46 -14.21
C LEU A 46 14.03 3.61 -14.16
N ASN A 47 15.24 3.37 -14.68
CA ASN A 47 16.30 4.37 -14.82
C ASN A 47 17.08 4.21 -16.14
N GLY A 48 17.75 5.27 -16.61
CA GLY A 48 18.67 5.20 -17.75
C GLY A 48 17.99 4.89 -19.11
N PHE A 49 16.74 5.32 -19.30
CA PHE A 49 15.92 4.89 -20.44
C PHE A 49 15.51 6.02 -21.39
N THR A 50 15.78 5.80 -22.68
CA THR A 50 15.20 6.54 -23.81
C THR A 50 13.71 6.23 -23.92
N LYS A 51 12.91 7.18 -24.41
CA LYS A 51 11.44 7.11 -24.43
C LYS A 51 10.92 7.09 -25.87
N TYR A 52 10.63 5.90 -26.41
CA TYR A 52 9.80 5.80 -27.62
C TYR A 52 8.34 6.11 -27.25
N ARG A 53 7.62 6.78 -28.14
CA ARG A 53 6.23 7.17 -27.92
C ARG A 53 5.38 6.74 -29.10
N HIS A 54 4.32 6.00 -28.82
CA HIS A 54 3.35 5.55 -29.81
C HIS A 54 1.97 6.07 -29.43
N THR A 55 1.28 6.71 -30.38
CA THR A 55 -0.04 7.30 -30.15
C THR A 55 -1.11 6.50 -30.89
N ILE A 56 -1.97 5.84 -30.13
CA ILE A 56 -3.16 5.14 -30.63
C ILE A 56 -4.32 6.12 -30.72
N ALA A 57 -5.14 6.01 -31.75
CA ALA A 57 -6.38 6.77 -31.91
C ALA A 57 -7.60 5.87 -31.64
N ILE A 58 -8.28 6.08 -30.51
CA ILE A 58 -9.51 5.36 -30.15
C ILE A 58 -10.70 6.26 -30.48
N LYS A 59 -11.62 5.78 -31.33
CA LYS A 59 -12.86 6.52 -31.62
C LYS A 59 -13.77 6.49 -30.39
N ASP A 60 -14.39 7.63 -30.08
CA ASP A 60 -15.44 7.70 -29.08
C ASP A 60 -16.68 6.94 -29.61
N PRO A 61 -17.36 6.13 -28.80
CA PRO A 61 -18.52 5.35 -29.25
C PRO A 61 -19.69 6.28 -29.65
N VAL A 62 -20.15 6.16 -30.90
CA VAL A 62 -21.25 6.96 -31.48
C VAL A 62 -22.57 6.21 -31.37
N ILE A 63 -23.47 6.67 -30.48
CA ILE A 63 -24.76 6.02 -30.21
C ILE A 63 -25.59 5.91 -31.50
N PRO A 64 -25.98 4.69 -31.93
CA PRO A 64 -26.82 4.52 -33.11
C PRO A 64 -28.28 4.87 -32.77
N HIS A 65 -28.73 6.05 -33.18
CA HIS A 65 -30.15 6.42 -33.14
C HIS A 65 -30.94 5.62 -34.20
N GLN A 66 -31.25 4.36 -33.89
CA GLN A 66 -32.05 3.48 -34.74
C GLN A 66 -33.54 3.56 -34.34
N THR A 67 -34.24 4.59 -34.83
CA THR A 67 -35.70 4.67 -34.71
C THR A 67 -36.37 3.50 -35.43
N LEU A 68 -37.23 2.74 -34.75
CA LEU A 68 -37.96 1.66 -35.39
C LEU A 68 -38.97 2.20 -36.42
N ARG A 69 -38.97 1.62 -37.62
CA ARG A 69 -39.88 2.05 -38.69
C ARG A 69 -41.31 1.59 -38.37
N ARG A 70 -42.16 2.56 -38.04
CA ARG A 70 -43.62 2.36 -37.88
C ARG A 70 -44.25 1.82 -39.17
N GLN A 71 -45.25 0.97 -38.99
CA GLN A 71 -46.08 0.42 -40.07
C GLN A 71 -47.14 1.45 -40.50
N SER A 72 -47.44 1.52 -41.80
CA SER A 72 -48.59 2.27 -42.32
C SER A 72 -49.87 1.49 -42.02
N CYS A 73 -50.77 2.05 -41.21
CA CYS A 73 -52.04 1.40 -40.84
C CYS A 73 -53.21 1.96 -41.66
N ASP A 74 -53.00 2.15 -42.97
CA ASP A 74 -53.86 2.98 -43.80
C ASP A 74 -55.07 2.20 -44.34
N THR A 75 -54.97 0.88 -44.49
CA THR A 75 -56.11 0.04 -44.86
C THR A 75 -56.87 -0.49 -43.62
N PRO A 76 -58.17 -0.82 -43.76
CA PRO A 76 -58.91 -1.55 -42.72
C PRO A 76 -58.28 -2.91 -42.37
N GLU A 77 -57.54 -3.50 -43.30
CA GLU A 77 -56.93 -4.82 -43.14
C GLU A 77 -55.62 -4.74 -42.33
N ASP A 78 -54.83 -3.66 -42.47
CA ASP A 78 -53.68 -3.39 -41.59
C ASP A 78 -54.12 -3.18 -40.13
N LYS A 79 -55.22 -2.44 -39.93
CA LYS A 79 -55.82 -2.23 -38.60
C LYS A 79 -56.29 -3.54 -37.97
N LEU A 80 -56.88 -4.45 -38.77
CA LEU A 80 -57.25 -5.80 -38.35
C LEU A 80 -56.03 -6.71 -38.07
N LEU A 81 -54.89 -6.48 -38.73
CA LEU A 81 -53.59 -7.14 -38.46
C LEU A 81 -52.83 -6.52 -37.28
N HIS A 82 -53.54 -5.87 -36.35
CA HIS A 82 -53.01 -5.23 -35.15
C HIS A 82 -51.91 -4.16 -35.38
N CYS A 83 -51.84 -3.55 -36.57
CA CYS A 83 -50.84 -2.53 -36.91
C CYS A 83 -50.75 -1.38 -35.89
N GLU A 84 -51.89 -0.94 -35.35
CA GLU A 84 -51.93 0.11 -34.31
C GLU A 84 -51.33 -0.35 -32.96
N SER A 85 -51.49 -1.64 -32.61
CA SER A 85 -50.86 -2.25 -31.44
C SER A 85 -49.35 -2.40 -31.62
N ASN A 86 -48.92 -2.84 -32.82
CA ASN A 86 -47.51 -2.95 -33.18
C ASN A 86 -46.82 -1.57 -33.12
N ASN A 87 -47.45 -0.54 -33.69
CA ASN A 87 -46.94 0.84 -33.64
C ASN A 87 -46.92 1.41 -32.22
N ARG A 88 -47.84 1.00 -31.34
CA ARG A 88 -47.79 1.36 -29.91
C ARG A 88 -46.63 0.67 -29.20
N LEU A 89 -46.46 -0.64 -29.37
CA LEU A 89 -45.31 -1.38 -28.82
C LEU A 89 -43.97 -0.80 -29.29
N ILE A 90 -43.89 -0.41 -30.56
CA ILE A 90 -42.75 0.33 -31.13
C ILE A 90 -42.54 1.65 -30.41
N ALA A 91 -43.59 2.47 -30.24
CA ALA A 91 -43.47 3.78 -29.57
C ALA A 91 -43.09 3.67 -28.09
N ASP A 92 -43.68 2.72 -27.34
CA ASP A 92 -43.38 2.50 -25.93
C ASP A 92 -41.92 1.99 -25.74
N PHE A 93 -41.42 1.17 -26.69
CA PHE A 93 -40.04 0.70 -26.74
C PHE A 93 -39.05 1.81 -27.15
N ASP A 94 -39.36 2.58 -28.20
CA ASP A 94 -38.57 3.74 -28.65
C ASP A 94 -38.42 4.75 -27.49
N ASN A 95 -39.51 5.11 -26.80
CA ASN A 95 -39.48 6.03 -25.66
C ASN A 95 -38.56 5.50 -24.53
N THR A 96 -38.78 4.25 -24.10
CA THR A 96 -38.01 3.62 -23.01
C THR A 96 -36.52 3.55 -23.33
N ASN A 97 -36.16 3.27 -24.58
CA ASN A 97 -34.76 3.20 -25.01
C ASN A 97 -34.15 4.59 -25.21
N ASN A 98 -34.88 5.57 -25.74
CA ASN A 98 -34.39 6.94 -25.89
C ASN A 98 -34.06 7.57 -24.51
N ASP A 99 -34.92 7.40 -23.51
CA ASP A 99 -34.66 7.85 -22.13
C ASP A 99 -33.44 7.15 -21.50
N ARG A 100 -33.10 5.93 -21.94
CA ARG A 100 -31.93 5.18 -21.47
C ARG A 100 -30.66 5.63 -22.19
N LEU A 101 -30.70 5.73 -23.53
CA LEU A 101 -29.60 6.23 -24.35
C LEU A 101 -29.23 7.68 -24.04
N THR A 102 -30.21 8.55 -23.75
CA THR A 102 -29.95 9.95 -23.40
C THR A 102 -29.14 10.06 -22.10
N ARG A 103 -29.52 9.31 -21.05
CA ARG A 103 -28.76 9.27 -19.78
C ARG A 103 -27.34 8.72 -19.99
N ILE A 104 -27.20 7.69 -20.81
CA ILE A 104 -25.90 7.09 -21.14
C ILE A 104 -25.04 8.05 -21.97
N ASP A 105 -25.64 8.84 -22.86
CA ASP A 105 -24.93 9.88 -23.59
C ASP A 105 -24.51 11.04 -22.68
N GLU A 106 -25.37 11.49 -21.76
CA GLU A 106 -25.01 12.50 -20.77
C GLU A 106 -23.83 12.05 -19.90
N GLU A 107 -23.79 10.79 -19.50
CA GLU A 107 -22.67 10.22 -18.72
C GLU A 107 -21.40 10.07 -19.56
N ARG A 108 -21.52 9.60 -20.82
CA ARG A 108 -20.43 9.56 -21.81
C ARG A 108 -19.85 10.95 -22.04
N GLN A 109 -20.69 11.93 -22.37
CA GLN A 109 -20.28 13.32 -22.61
C GLN A 109 -19.62 13.92 -21.37
N ARG A 110 -20.19 13.73 -20.18
CA ARG A 110 -19.63 14.19 -18.91
C ARG A 110 -18.24 13.61 -18.67
N THR A 111 -18.09 12.29 -18.76
CA THR A 111 -16.81 11.60 -18.54
C THR A 111 -15.76 12.01 -19.57
N SER A 112 -16.10 11.98 -20.86
CA SER A 112 -15.20 12.37 -21.94
C SER A 112 -14.96 13.89 -22.05
N SER A 113 -15.63 14.71 -21.22
CA SER A 113 -15.32 16.15 -21.07
C SER A 113 -14.18 16.43 -20.07
N ALA A 114 -13.89 15.49 -19.16
CA ALA A 114 -12.75 15.57 -18.24
C ALA A 114 -11.40 15.34 -18.95
N VAL A 115 -11.41 14.76 -20.15
CA VAL A 115 -10.22 14.55 -20.98
C VAL A 115 -9.78 15.89 -21.63
N PRO A 116 -8.50 16.28 -21.53
CA PRO A 116 -8.00 17.50 -22.18
C PRO A 116 -8.25 17.52 -23.69
N ASN A 117 -9.05 18.48 -24.16
CA ASN A 117 -9.42 18.63 -25.56
C ASN A 117 -8.36 19.45 -26.33
N ILE A 118 -7.77 18.86 -27.38
CA ILE A 118 -6.77 19.53 -28.22
C ILE A 118 -7.40 20.64 -29.08
N ASP A 119 -8.65 20.47 -29.51
CA ASP A 119 -9.34 21.42 -30.41
C ASP A 119 -9.55 22.81 -29.79
N THR A 120 -9.69 22.89 -28.46
CA THR A 120 -9.89 24.14 -27.72
C THR A 120 -8.59 24.88 -27.41
N SER A 121 -7.42 24.23 -27.53
CA SER A 121 -6.12 24.84 -27.21
C SER A 121 -5.69 25.94 -28.19
N ALA A 122 -6.23 25.94 -29.41
CA ALA A 122 -5.76 26.76 -30.53
C ALA A 122 -6.13 28.26 -30.44
N SER A 123 -7.04 28.65 -29.54
CA SER A 123 -7.50 30.04 -29.41
C SER A 123 -6.67 30.90 -28.45
N SER A 124 -5.70 30.31 -27.73
CA SER A 124 -4.85 31.02 -26.77
C SER A 124 -3.41 31.18 -27.28
N GLY A 125 -3.13 32.33 -27.91
CA GLY A 125 -1.76 32.74 -28.28
C GLY A 125 -0.81 32.96 -27.09
N THR A 126 -1.25 32.68 -25.86
CA THR A 126 -0.56 32.96 -24.60
C THR A 126 0.02 31.73 -23.91
N ILE A 127 -0.14 30.52 -24.46
CA ILE A 127 0.46 29.28 -23.92
C ILE A 127 1.97 29.19 -24.26
N ARG A 128 2.73 30.21 -23.84
CA ARG A 128 4.21 30.25 -23.90
C ARG A 128 4.87 30.52 -22.54
N ARG A 129 4.08 30.64 -21.46
CA ARG A 129 4.56 30.91 -20.07
C ARG A 129 3.87 30.08 -18.97
N LEU A 130 3.58 28.80 -19.24
CA LEU A 130 3.16 27.84 -18.19
C LEU A 130 4.07 26.61 -18.02
N ARG A 131 5.35 26.73 -18.40
CA ARG A 131 6.40 25.91 -17.79
C ARG A 131 6.59 26.38 -16.34
N ARG A 132 6.16 25.57 -15.36
CA ARG A 132 6.47 25.80 -13.93
C ARG A 132 7.95 25.56 -13.67
N CYS A 133 8.78 26.58 -13.88
CA CYS A 133 10.11 26.64 -13.27
C CYS A 133 9.94 27.05 -11.81
N ILE A 134 9.91 26.09 -10.88
CA ILE A 134 10.15 26.37 -9.47
C ILE A 134 11.65 26.63 -9.34
N ARG A 135 12.05 27.90 -9.33
CA ARG A 135 13.38 28.30 -8.84
C ARG A 135 13.26 28.61 -7.34
N PRO A 136 14.12 28.05 -6.48
CA PRO A 136 14.23 28.53 -5.12
C PRO A 136 14.95 29.89 -5.13
N THR A 137 14.35 30.88 -4.46
CA THR A 137 15.03 32.13 -4.10
C THR A 137 14.79 32.37 -2.62
N TRP A 138 15.74 31.94 -1.79
CA TRP A 138 15.87 32.49 -0.44
C TRP A 138 16.26 33.96 -0.54
N ASN A 139 15.61 34.82 0.25
CA ASN A 139 16.27 35.93 0.93
C ASN A 139 15.39 36.46 2.07
N HIS A 140 16.03 37.10 3.06
CA HIS A 140 15.43 37.35 4.38
C HIS A 140 14.77 38.73 4.54
N SER A 141 13.73 38.75 5.40
CA SER A 141 13.32 39.90 6.26
C SER A 141 12.73 41.16 5.60
N PRO A 142 12.08 42.06 6.38
CA PRO A 142 11.13 41.86 7.48
C PRO A 142 9.78 42.60 7.23
N PRO A 143 8.74 42.50 8.10
CA PRO A 143 7.39 42.95 7.76
C PRO A 143 7.08 44.42 8.13
N PHE A 144 6.16 45.05 7.38
CA PHE A 144 5.38 46.23 7.83
C PHE A 144 3.94 46.20 7.26
N THR A 145 3.09 47.14 7.70
CA THR A 145 1.65 46.91 7.86
C THR A 145 0.71 47.70 6.95
N LYS A 146 -0.53 47.17 6.85
CA LYS A 146 -1.85 47.87 6.90
C LYS A 146 -2.52 48.37 5.60
N TYR A 147 -3.84 48.13 5.57
CA TYR A 147 -4.90 48.70 4.71
C TYR A 147 -4.81 48.44 3.18
N SER A 148 -5.90 48.55 2.40
CA SER A 148 -7.24 47.91 2.51
C SER A 148 -8.05 48.24 1.25
N ALA A 149 -8.62 47.24 0.56
CA ALA A 149 -9.68 47.48 -0.42
C ALA A 149 -10.58 46.24 -0.60
N THR A 150 -11.88 46.48 -0.52
CA THR A 150 -12.98 45.55 -0.77
C THR A 150 -12.98 44.96 -2.19
N HIS A 151 -13.40 43.71 -2.34
CA HIS A 151 -14.47 43.31 -3.28
C HIS A 151 -15.21 42.06 -2.78
N SER A 152 -16.42 41.80 -3.30
CA SER A 152 -17.45 41.00 -2.63
C SER A 152 -17.49 39.51 -2.97
N ILE A 153 -17.80 38.67 -1.98
CA ILE A 153 -18.29 37.29 -2.14
C ILE A 153 -19.61 37.17 -1.36
N PRO A 154 -20.70 36.62 -1.94
CA PRO A 154 -21.96 36.43 -1.21
C PRO A 154 -21.87 35.27 -0.21
N GLN A 155 -22.28 35.52 1.04
CA GLN A 155 -22.36 34.49 2.09
C GLN A 155 -23.72 33.79 2.10
N TYR A 156 -23.73 32.51 2.50
CA TYR A 156 -24.96 31.78 2.82
C TYR A 156 -25.59 32.30 4.12
N ARG A 157 -26.93 32.28 4.19
CA ARG A 157 -27.68 32.79 5.36
C ARG A 157 -27.57 31.85 6.56
N ILE A 158 -27.13 32.39 7.70
CA ILE A 158 -27.45 31.87 9.03
C ILE A 158 -28.51 32.79 9.64
N TRP A 159 -29.52 32.22 10.31
CA TRP A 159 -30.54 33.00 11.03
C TRP A 159 -30.42 32.78 12.54
N HIS A 160 -30.30 33.87 13.28
CA HIS A 160 -30.64 33.94 14.70
C HIS A 160 -31.70 35.03 14.90
N VAL A 161 -32.84 34.68 15.49
CA VAL A 161 -33.75 35.64 16.14
C VAL A 161 -34.21 35.02 17.45
N ALA A 162 -34.20 35.82 18.52
CA ALA A 162 -34.55 35.36 19.85
C ALA A 162 -35.97 35.79 20.27
N LYS A 163 -36.71 34.83 20.85
CA LYS A 163 -37.65 34.92 22.00
C LYS A 163 -38.74 36.03 22.04
N ARG A 164 -39.89 35.64 22.59
CA ARG A 164 -41.09 36.45 22.96
C ARG A 164 -41.97 36.94 21.80
N GLY A 165 -43.10 36.25 21.63
CA GLY A 165 -44.37 36.94 21.42
C GLY A 165 -45.07 37.20 22.77
N ASN A 166 -46.10 38.04 22.78
CA ASN A 166 -47.04 38.25 23.88
C ASN A 166 -48.45 38.42 23.27
N VAL A 167 -49.32 37.40 23.41
CA VAL A 167 -50.81 37.41 23.37
C VAL A 167 -51.47 38.11 22.14
N SER A 168 -52.31 37.47 21.31
CA SER A 168 -53.50 36.62 21.59
C SER A 168 -53.57 35.46 20.57
N VAL A 169 -54.02 34.22 20.85
CA VAL A 169 -55.32 33.75 21.42
C VAL A 169 -56.47 34.15 20.49
N VAL A 170 -57.18 33.25 19.80
CA VAL A 170 -57.95 32.03 20.19
C VAL A 170 -57.79 30.96 19.09
N GLU A 171 -57.75 29.63 19.25
CA GLU A 171 -57.55 28.65 20.36
C GLU A 171 -57.16 27.28 19.71
N LEU A 172 -57.21 26.04 20.25
CA LEU A 172 -57.82 25.41 21.45
C LEU A 172 -56.90 24.26 21.99
N LEU A 173 -57.47 23.22 22.60
CA LEU A 173 -56.81 22.21 23.48
C LEU A 173 -57.37 20.78 23.25
N PRO A 174 -56.90 19.67 23.89
CA PRO A 174 -55.88 19.49 24.94
C PRO A 174 -54.84 18.33 24.67
N LYS A 175 -54.38 17.63 25.74
CA LYS A 175 -53.21 16.68 25.84
C LYS A 175 -53.49 15.61 26.96
N HIS A 176 -52.64 14.68 27.47
CA HIS A 176 -51.19 14.38 27.38
C HIS A 176 -50.77 13.02 28.05
N HIS A 177 -50.07 12.09 27.36
CA HIS A 177 -49.28 10.92 27.88
C HIS A 177 -50.01 9.90 28.77
N ARG A 178 -50.04 8.56 28.65
CA ARG A 178 -49.24 7.35 28.25
C ARG A 178 -48.42 6.66 29.37
N LYS A 179 -48.71 5.38 29.69
CA LYS A 179 -48.30 4.60 30.93
C LYS A 179 -47.40 3.34 30.69
N ARG A 180 -47.20 2.51 31.73
CA ARG A 180 -46.53 1.17 31.77
C ARG A 180 -47.46 0.06 32.34
N ARG A 181 -47.12 -1.26 32.36
CA ARG A 181 -46.55 -2.21 31.35
C ARG A 181 -46.33 -3.61 31.97
N GLU A 182 -47.23 -4.56 31.70
CA GLU A 182 -47.04 -6.03 31.60
C GLU A 182 -47.96 -6.45 30.43
N VAL A 183 -47.60 -7.22 29.40
CA VAL A 183 -46.66 -8.37 29.21
C VAL A 183 -47.26 -9.73 29.62
N THR A 184 -48.46 -10.00 29.11
CA THR A 184 -48.83 -11.33 28.61
C THR A 184 -49.26 -11.18 27.14
N ALA A 185 -48.61 -11.91 26.23
CA ALA A 185 -48.88 -11.82 24.80
C ALA A 185 -50.03 -12.77 24.42
N GLY A 186 -51.12 -12.22 23.87
CA GLY A 186 -52.26 -12.98 23.39
C GLY A 186 -52.93 -12.29 22.20
N PRO A 187 -53.72 -13.01 21.38
CA PRO A 187 -54.20 -12.55 20.08
C PRO A 187 -55.15 -11.32 20.11
N GLU A 188 -55.59 -10.86 21.28
CA GLU A 188 -56.29 -9.58 21.41
C GLU A 188 -55.41 -8.35 21.17
N TYR A 189 -54.09 -8.45 21.34
CA TYR A 189 -53.18 -7.29 21.30
C TYR A 189 -53.22 -6.58 19.94
N CYS A 190 -53.20 -7.33 18.84
CA CYS A 190 -53.30 -6.77 17.48
C CYS A 190 -54.71 -6.24 17.17
N LYS A 191 -55.77 -6.90 17.66
CA LYS A 191 -57.16 -6.42 17.47
C LYS A 191 -57.39 -5.07 18.17
N LYS A 192 -56.89 -4.90 19.41
CA LYS A 192 -56.92 -3.64 20.17
C LYS A 192 -56.05 -2.51 19.60
N LEU A 193 -55.20 -2.80 18.60
CA LEU A 193 -54.47 -1.79 17.82
C LEU A 193 -55.20 -1.36 16.53
N LYS A 194 -56.09 -2.20 15.99
CA LYS A 194 -56.95 -1.87 14.84
C LYS A 194 -58.24 -1.15 15.27
N SER A 195 -58.77 -1.41 16.47
CA SER A 195 -59.87 -0.65 17.08
C SER A 195 -59.37 0.52 17.94
N GLY A 196 -59.44 1.75 17.43
CA GLY A 196 -58.84 2.94 18.06
C GLY A 196 -59.55 3.49 19.31
N SER A 197 -59.52 2.75 20.43
CA SER A 197 -59.96 3.23 21.75
C SER A 197 -58.88 3.01 22.82
N ALA A 198 -57.95 3.95 22.95
CA ALA A 198 -56.85 3.87 23.91
C ALA A 198 -56.59 5.23 24.58
N GLU A 199 -56.92 5.34 25.87
CA GLU A 199 -56.55 6.50 26.69
C GLU A 199 -55.04 6.55 26.98
N GLU A 200 -54.51 7.76 27.03
CA GLU A 200 -53.17 8.08 27.50
C GLU A 200 -53.18 8.36 29.02
N GLN A 201 -52.45 7.60 29.89
CA GLN A 201 -52.17 8.10 31.27
C GLN A 201 -50.78 7.83 31.96
N ASN A 202 -49.78 8.68 31.64
CA ASN A 202 -48.49 9.10 32.22
C ASN A 202 -47.32 8.15 32.61
N GLY A 203 -46.11 8.49 32.10
CA GLY A 203 -44.79 8.03 32.53
C GLY A 203 -43.83 7.60 31.39
N GLY A 204 -42.54 7.96 31.37
CA GLY A 204 -41.78 8.83 32.28
C GLY A 204 -40.29 8.45 32.43
N PHE A 205 -39.43 9.46 32.46
CA PHE A 205 -38.05 9.50 33.00
C PHE A 205 -36.93 8.60 32.41
N LEU A 206 -37.19 7.35 31.98
CA LEU A 206 -36.11 6.40 31.61
C LEU A 206 -35.68 6.41 30.13
N ALA A 207 -36.08 7.39 29.32
CA ALA A 207 -35.70 7.44 27.90
C ALA A 207 -34.27 7.96 27.63
N THR A 208 -33.67 8.70 28.58
CA THR A 208 -32.47 9.51 28.31
C THR A 208 -31.14 8.78 28.57
N ILE A 209 -31.13 7.76 29.45
CA ILE A 209 -29.90 7.03 29.80
C ILE A 209 -29.44 6.11 28.66
N GLY A 210 -30.36 5.61 27.82
CA GLY A 210 -30.06 4.69 26.72
C GLY A 210 -29.26 5.27 25.54
N LYS A 211 -29.00 6.58 25.52
CA LYS A 211 -28.28 7.23 24.39
C LYS A 211 -26.76 7.27 24.50
N VAL A 212 -26.18 6.97 25.66
CA VAL A 212 -24.70 6.97 25.83
C VAL A 212 -24.07 5.61 25.46
N PHE A 213 -24.85 4.52 25.51
CA PHE A 213 -24.38 3.17 25.19
C PHE A 213 -24.53 2.76 23.72
N ASN A 214 -25.15 3.58 22.88
CA ASN A 214 -25.52 3.18 21.51
C ASN A 214 -24.36 3.35 20.50
N ASP A 215 -23.52 4.37 20.70
CA ASP A 215 -22.36 4.67 19.83
C ASP A 215 -21.17 3.71 20.00
N LEU A 216 -21.28 2.64 20.82
CA LEU A 216 -20.17 1.71 21.11
C LEU A 216 -20.48 0.23 20.88
N THR A 217 -21.73 -0.18 20.60
CA THR A 217 -22.10 -1.60 20.46
C THR A 217 -22.99 -1.92 19.26
N GLY A 218 -23.44 -0.92 18.49
CA GLY A 218 -24.16 -1.14 17.22
C GLY A 218 -25.51 -1.86 17.35
N GLN A 219 -26.15 -1.83 18.53
CA GLN A 219 -27.45 -2.47 18.76
C GLN A 219 -28.62 -1.48 18.64
N PRO A 220 -29.72 -1.85 17.95
CA PRO A 220 -30.81 -0.94 17.58
C PRO A 220 -31.52 -0.27 18.76
N THR A 221 -32.00 0.97 18.54
CA THR A 221 -32.63 1.81 19.57
C THR A 221 -34.10 1.42 19.82
N TRP A 222 -34.71 1.95 20.88
CA TRP A 222 -36.16 1.74 21.12
C TRP A 222 -37.08 2.38 20.06
N SER A 223 -36.56 3.24 19.18
CA SER A 223 -37.26 3.67 17.95
C SER A 223 -37.34 2.52 16.95
N ASP A 224 -36.21 1.83 16.77
CA ASP A 224 -36.06 0.73 15.85
C ASP A 224 -36.82 -0.50 16.37
N ILE A 225 -36.74 -0.81 17.67
CA ILE A 225 -37.57 -1.84 18.31
C ILE A 225 -39.07 -1.54 18.13
N LYS A 226 -39.49 -0.26 18.05
CA LYS A 226 -40.88 0.10 17.71
C LYS A 226 -41.22 -0.05 16.23
N ALA A 227 -40.25 0.09 15.33
CA ALA A 227 -40.41 -0.32 13.95
C ALA A 227 -40.49 -1.86 13.87
N THR A 228 -39.68 -2.58 14.65
CA THR A 228 -39.73 -4.03 14.79
C THR A 228 -41.05 -4.50 15.38
N ASP A 229 -41.63 -3.87 16.42
CA ASP A 229 -42.98 -4.15 16.94
C ASP A 229 -44.03 -4.03 15.81
N ARG A 230 -43.89 -3.01 14.95
CA ARG A 230 -44.80 -2.78 13.81
C ARG A 230 -44.61 -3.83 12.70
N HIS A 231 -43.37 -4.22 12.43
CA HIS A 231 -43.04 -5.33 11.53
C HIS A 231 -43.41 -6.70 12.12
N ILE A 232 -43.40 -6.89 13.44
CA ILE A 232 -43.86 -8.10 14.14
C ILE A 232 -45.38 -8.18 14.08
N CYS A 233 -46.12 -7.08 14.22
CA CYS A 233 -47.56 -7.08 13.95
C CYS A 233 -47.89 -7.37 12.48
N LEU A 234 -47.07 -6.90 11.53
CA LEU A 234 -47.22 -7.24 10.10
C LEU A 234 -46.78 -8.68 9.79
N LEU A 235 -45.76 -9.20 10.45
CA LEU A 235 -45.32 -10.60 10.36
C LEU A 235 -46.27 -11.53 11.10
N ALA A 236 -47.04 -11.07 12.09
CA ALA A 236 -48.11 -11.81 12.74
C ALA A 236 -49.40 -11.81 11.90
N ASP A 237 -49.77 -10.69 11.27
CA ASP A 237 -50.81 -10.69 10.23
C ASP A 237 -50.41 -11.64 9.07
N VAL A 238 -49.12 -11.73 8.71
CA VAL A 238 -48.60 -12.67 7.70
C VAL A 238 -48.43 -14.11 8.22
N GLU A 239 -48.14 -14.34 9.50
CA GLU A 239 -48.07 -15.70 10.07
C GLU A 239 -49.48 -16.28 10.28
N ASP A 240 -50.48 -15.47 10.61
CA ASP A 240 -51.88 -15.89 10.61
C ASP A 240 -52.41 -16.05 9.18
N ASP A 241 -52.10 -15.17 8.21
CA ASP A 241 -52.44 -15.41 6.79
C ASP A 241 -51.75 -16.69 6.25
N MET A 242 -50.49 -16.97 6.63
CA MET A 242 -49.81 -18.22 6.26
C MET A 242 -50.28 -19.43 7.05
N LYS A 243 -50.80 -19.30 8.27
CA LYS A 243 -51.44 -20.39 9.01
C LYS A 243 -52.83 -20.70 8.49
N ASP A 244 -53.64 -19.70 8.19
CA ASP A 244 -54.92 -19.90 7.53
C ASP A 244 -54.72 -20.44 6.12
N GLN A 245 -53.64 -20.10 5.40
CA GLN A 245 -53.26 -20.79 4.16
C GLN A 245 -52.77 -22.24 4.40
N LEU A 246 -51.90 -22.52 5.37
CA LEU A 246 -51.38 -23.89 5.58
C LEU A 246 -52.42 -24.84 6.22
N VAL A 247 -53.35 -24.29 7.02
CA VAL A 247 -54.50 -25.03 7.57
C VAL A 247 -55.63 -25.11 6.54
N ALA A 248 -55.76 -24.15 5.62
CA ALA A 248 -56.55 -24.34 4.40
C ALA A 248 -55.96 -25.47 3.55
N GLU A 249 -54.66 -25.49 3.23
CA GLU A 249 -54.02 -26.57 2.45
C GLU A 249 -54.15 -27.93 3.14
N SER A 250 -53.97 -28.01 4.46
CA SER A 250 -54.14 -29.25 5.22
C SER A 250 -55.59 -29.77 5.19
N ASN A 251 -56.57 -28.86 5.30
CA ASN A 251 -57.98 -29.23 5.12
C ASN A 251 -58.34 -29.48 3.65
N GLU A 252 -57.68 -28.82 2.68
CA GLU A 252 -57.81 -29.05 1.24
C GLU A 252 -57.20 -30.38 0.81
N LEU A 253 -56.24 -30.95 1.53
CA LEU A 253 -55.75 -32.31 1.28
C LEU A 253 -56.75 -33.40 1.74
N SER A 254 -57.50 -33.15 2.80
CA SER A 254 -58.63 -34.02 3.21
C SER A 254 -59.88 -33.78 2.33
N SER A 255 -60.16 -32.51 2.02
CA SER A 255 -61.15 -32.12 1.02
C SER A 255 -60.80 -32.70 -0.34
N MET A 256 -59.52 -32.82 -0.71
CA MET A 256 -59.07 -33.38 -2.00
C MET A 256 -59.58 -34.79 -2.21
N SER A 257 -59.70 -35.64 -1.19
CA SER A 257 -60.28 -36.98 -1.37
C SER A 257 -61.78 -36.91 -1.68
N LYS A 258 -62.54 -36.14 -0.90
CA LYS A 258 -63.98 -35.91 -1.16
C LYS A 258 -64.23 -35.14 -2.46
N THR A 259 -63.34 -34.23 -2.82
CA THR A 259 -63.36 -33.39 -4.02
C THR A 259 -62.79 -34.14 -5.21
N VAL A 260 -61.99 -35.19 -5.06
CA VAL A 260 -61.66 -36.14 -6.14
C VAL A 260 -62.86 -37.02 -6.43
N ASN A 261 -63.53 -37.60 -5.43
CA ASN A 261 -64.79 -38.33 -5.69
C ASN A 261 -65.87 -37.39 -6.28
N ARG A 262 -66.05 -36.19 -5.72
CA ARG A 262 -66.99 -35.21 -6.26
C ARG A 262 -66.54 -34.65 -7.61
N ARG A 263 -65.24 -34.61 -7.93
CA ARG A 263 -64.73 -34.35 -9.29
C ARG A 263 -64.95 -35.55 -10.19
N VAL A 264 -64.92 -36.80 -9.73
CA VAL A 264 -65.32 -37.97 -10.53
C VAL A 264 -66.81 -37.93 -10.83
N ASP A 265 -67.67 -37.61 -9.85
CA ASP A 265 -69.11 -37.39 -10.09
C ASP A 265 -69.38 -36.17 -10.98
N THR A 266 -68.60 -35.10 -10.84
CA THR A 266 -68.67 -33.88 -11.67
C THR A 266 -67.97 -34.05 -13.02
N ILE A 267 -67.11 -35.06 -13.19
CA ILE A 267 -66.55 -35.50 -14.47
C ILE A 267 -67.48 -36.52 -15.12
N GLU A 268 -68.25 -37.33 -14.38
CA GLU A 268 -69.24 -38.22 -14.98
C GLU A 268 -70.48 -37.44 -15.43
N SER A 269 -71.01 -36.58 -14.55
CA SER A 269 -72.06 -35.62 -14.93
C SER A 269 -71.53 -34.54 -15.87
N GLY A 270 -70.25 -34.16 -15.77
CA GLY A 270 -69.58 -33.24 -16.70
C GLY A 270 -69.19 -33.88 -18.03
N VAL A 271 -69.05 -35.21 -18.13
CA VAL A 271 -68.91 -35.96 -19.39
C VAL A 271 -70.28 -36.24 -19.98
N LYS A 272 -71.32 -36.48 -19.18
CA LYS A 272 -72.70 -36.46 -19.65
C LYS A 272 -73.09 -35.06 -20.16
N LEU A 273 -72.65 -33.99 -19.48
CA LEU A 273 -72.83 -32.62 -19.92
C LEU A 273 -71.96 -32.33 -21.15
N THR A 274 -70.66 -32.60 -21.18
CA THR A 274 -69.82 -32.42 -22.39
C THR A 274 -70.04 -33.47 -23.48
N HIS A 275 -70.96 -34.43 -23.28
CA HIS A 275 -71.55 -35.27 -24.33
C HIS A 275 -72.90 -34.73 -24.81
N GLN A 276 -73.69 -34.06 -23.95
CA GLN A 276 -74.91 -33.34 -24.35
C GLN A 276 -74.61 -31.98 -24.99
N GLU A 277 -73.74 -31.17 -24.38
CA GLU A 277 -73.01 -30.06 -24.99
C GLU A 277 -72.07 -30.58 -26.07
N GLY A 278 -71.52 -31.79 -25.98
CA GLY A 278 -70.75 -32.41 -27.07
C GLY A 278 -71.61 -32.65 -28.30
N GLU A 279 -72.83 -33.15 -28.13
CA GLU A 279 -73.84 -33.27 -29.17
C GLU A 279 -74.42 -31.91 -29.56
N ALA A 280 -74.63 -30.97 -28.64
CA ALA A 280 -75.11 -29.63 -28.97
C ALA A 280 -74.05 -28.82 -29.71
N THR A 281 -72.77 -29.04 -29.44
CA THR A 281 -71.62 -28.52 -30.17
C THR A 281 -71.33 -29.33 -31.42
N LEU A 282 -71.68 -30.62 -31.54
CA LEU A 282 -71.65 -31.36 -32.82
C LEU A 282 -72.84 -31.01 -33.74
N ARG A 283 -73.99 -30.67 -33.17
CA ARG A 283 -75.14 -30.08 -33.87
C ARG A 283 -74.81 -28.64 -34.25
N ALA A 284 -74.26 -27.84 -33.34
CA ALA A 284 -73.78 -26.49 -33.63
C ALA A 284 -72.49 -26.48 -34.47
N LEU A 285 -71.73 -27.57 -34.60
CA LEU A 285 -70.64 -27.74 -35.59
C LEU A 285 -71.16 -28.38 -36.89
N ASN A 286 -72.37 -28.94 -36.91
CA ASN A 286 -73.11 -29.24 -38.14
C ASN A 286 -73.88 -28.02 -38.64
N GLU A 287 -74.34 -27.11 -37.78
CA GLU A 287 -74.98 -25.85 -38.17
C GLU A 287 -73.94 -24.76 -38.43
N LEU A 288 -72.91 -24.64 -37.59
CA LEU A 288 -71.71 -23.88 -37.94
C LEU A 288 -71.05 -24.53 -39.15
N GLY A 289 -70.96 -25.87 -39.24
CA GLY A 289 -70.43 -26.58 -40.41
C GLY A 289 -71.24 -26.36 -41.69
N LYS A 290 -72.58 -26.32 -41.64
CA LYS A 290 -73.44 -25.94 -42.78
C LYS A 290 -73.39 -24.45 -43.07
N SER A 291 -73.25 -23.59 -42.06
CA SER A 291 -73.09 -22.14 -42.25
C SER A 291 -71.69 -21.76 -42.75
N ILE A 292 -70.67 -22.57 -42.42
CA ILE A 292 -69.30 -22.52 -42.95
C ILE A 292 -69.29 -23.14 -44.35
N ALA A 293 -70.02 -24.22 -44.64
CA ALA A 293 -70.21 -24.67 -46.03
C ALA A 293 -70.92 -23.60 -46.89
N ASN A 294 -71.75 -22.76 -46.29
CA ASN A 294 -72.33 -21.55 -46.90
C ASN A 294 -71.45 -20.27 -46.75
N ARG A 295 -70.25 -20.35 -46.17
CA ARG A 295 -69.35 -19.20 -45.89
C ARG A 295 -67.85 -19.56 -45.95
N THR A 296 -67.47 -20.62 -46.67
CA THR A 296 -66.16 -21.30 -46.56
C THR A 296 -65.03 -20.32 -46.85
N GLU A 297 -65.19 -19.62 -47.97
CA GLU A 297 -64.37 -18.49 -48.43
C GLU A 297 -64.07 -17.47 -47.31
N THR A 298 -65.04 -17.11 -46.48
CA THR A 298 -64.85 -16.10 -45.43
C THR A 298 -64.10 -16.59 -44.19
N ASN A 299 -64.07 -17.91 -43.94
CA ASN A 299 -63.37 -18.48 -42.79
C ASN A 299 -61.96 -18.95 -43.12
N GLU A 300 -61.70 -19.43 -44.34
CA GLU A 300 -60.33 -19.64 -44.84
C GLU A 300 -59.58 -18.30 -44.91
N LEU A 301 -60.23 -17.24 -45.44
CA LEU A 301 -59.72 -15.87 -45.39
C LEU A 301 -59.50 -15.33 -43.98
N ARG A 302 -60.12 -15.90 -42.93
CA ARG A 302 -59.87 -15.54 -41.53
C ARG A 302 -58.69 -16.30 -40.94
N MET A 303 -58.57 -17.60 -41.19
CA MET A 303 -57.42 -18.39 -40.73
C MET A 303 -56.11 -17.89 -41.33
N ALA A 304 -56.08 -17.63 -42.65
CA ALA A 304 -54.90 -17.06 -43.32
C ALA A 304 -54.52 -15.66 -42.80
N ARG A 305 -55.49 -14.85 -42.31
CA ARG A 305 -55.22 -13.57 -41.64
C ARG A 305 -54.63 -13.77 -40.24
N ILE A 306 -55.11 -14.76 -39.49
CA ILE A 306 -54.59 -15.08 -38.14
C ILE A 306 -53.16 -15.62 -38.24
N GLU A 307 -52.90 -16.52 -39.18
CA GLU A 307 -51.57 -17.07 -39.47
C GLU A 307 -50.58 -15.94 -39.83
N LYS A 308 -50.91 -15.11 -40.82
CA LYS A 308 -50.11 -13.94 -41.21
C LYS A 308 -49.93 -12.91 -40.08
N SER A 309 -50.92 -12.76 -39.20
CA SER A 309 -50.81 -11.94 -37.99
C SER A 309 -49.82 -12.53 -36.97
N GLN A 310 -49.79 -13.85 -36.80
CA GLN A 310 -48.84 -14.54 -35.92
C GLN A 310 -47.42 -14.48 -36.50
N GLU A 311 -47.24 -14.71 -37.80
CA GLU A 311 -45.96 -14.51 -38.51
C GLU A 311 -45.41 -13.09 -38.28
N LEU A 312 -46.24 -12.07 -38.52
CA LEU A 312 -45.86 -10.67 -38.31
C LEU A 312 -45.48 -10.38 -36.86
N THR A 313 -46.24 -10.92 -35.90
CA THR A 313 -45.96 -10.76 -34.46
C THR A 313 -44.64 -11.42 -34.06
N LEU A 314 -44.35 -12.62 -34.59
CA LEU A 314 -43.10 -13.34 -34.35
C LEU A 314 -41.91 -12.61 -35.01
N ALA A 315 -42.06 -12.09 -36.22
CA ALA A 315 -41.04 -11.29 -36.90
C ALA A 315 -40.71 -10.00 -36.12
N ILE A 316 -41.72 -9.26 -35.66
CA ILE A 316 -41.54 -8.07 -34.81
C ILE A 316 -40.85 -8.44 -33.50
N ARG A 317 -41.29 -9.53 -32.82
CA ARG A 317 -40.66 -9.99 -31.58
C ARG A 317 -39.20 -10.41 -31.78
N SER A 318 -38.87 -11.03 -32.91
CA SER A 318 -37.49 -11.37 -33.28
C SER A 318 -36.64 -10.10 -33.46
N HIS A 319 -37.12 -9.12 -34.23
CA HIS A 319 -36.43 -7.83 -34.41
C HIS A 319 -36.24 -7.07 -33.09
N LEU A 320 -37.26 -6.99 -32.23
CA LEU A 320 -37.16 -6.36 -30.91
C LEU A 320 -36.17 -7.08 -29.99
N THR A 321 -36.09 -8.42 -30.07
CA THR A 321 -35.12 -9.21 -29.29
C THR A 321 -33.69 -8.94 -29.78
N ASN A 322 -33.46 -8.94 -31.10
CA ASN A 322 -32.16 -8.63 -31.67
C ASN A 322 -31.72 -7.19 -31.36
N LEU A 323 -32.61 -6.21 -31.48
CA LEU A 323 -32.34 -4.81 -31.12
C LEU A 323 -32.01 -4.69 -29.62
N ARG A 324 -32.72 -5.39 -28.74
CA ARG A 324 -32.38 -5.46 -27.32
C ARG A 324 -30.99 -6.05 -27.05
N THR A 325 -30.59 -7.10 -27.79
CA THR A 325 -29.22 -7.66 -27.67
C THR A 325 -28.17 -6.66 -28.13
N TYR A 326 -28.37 -5.99 -29.27
CA TYR A 326 -27.47 -4.92 -29.72
C TYR A 326 -27.40 -3.77 -28.73
N MET A 327 -28.51 -3.38 -28.09
CA MET A 327 -28.52 -2.36 -27.05
C MET A 327 -27.67 -2.75 -25.83
N ILE A 328 -27.75 -4.01 -25.37
CA ILE A 328 -26.95 -4.48 -24.23
C ILE A 328 -25.45 -4.46 -24.56
N ASP A 329 -25.05 -5.00 -25.73
CA ASP A 329 -23.67 -4.94 -26.22
C ASP A 329 -23.17 -3.48 -26.36
N TYR A 330 -24.04 -2.58 -26.80
CA TYR A 330 -23.73 -1.16 -26.95
C TYR A 330 -23.60 -0.43 -25.60
N GLU A 331 -24.43 -0.79 -24.62
CA GLU A 331 -24.37 -0.29 -23.24
C GLU A 331 -23.11 -0.77 -22.53
N ASP A 332 -22.75 -2.05 -22.67
CA ASP A 332 -21.50 -2.60 -22.18
C ASP A 332 -20.28 -1.94 -22.86
N HIS A 333 -20.37 -1.62 -24.15
CA HIS A 333 -19.30 -0.91 -24.87
C HIS A 333 -19.11 0.53 -24.35
N ILE A 334 -20.20 1.28 -24.08
CA ILE A 334 -20.09 2.61 -23.45
C ILE A 334 -19.62 2.51 -21.99
N ALA A 335 -20.12 1.54 -21.20
CA ALA A 335 -19.70 1.36 -19.81
C ALA A 335 -18.20 1.04 -19.72
N ASN A 336 -17.69 0.18 -20.59
CA ASN A 336 -16.26 -0.08 -20.74
C ASN A 336 -15.49 1.16 -21.19
N HIS A 337 -16.02 1.95 -22.13
CA HIS A 337 -15.38 3.21 -22.53
C HIS A 337 -15.28 4.20 -21.36
N ILE A 338 -16.37 4.42 -20.62
CA ILE A 338 -16.42 5.31 -19.43
C ILE A 338 -15.43 4.83 -18.36
N ALA A 339 -15.43 3.53 -18.03
CA ALA A 339 -14.47 2.94 -17.10
C ALA A 339 -13.01 3.13 -17.58
N GLY A 340 -12.77 2.98 -18.89
CA GLY A 340 -11.47 3.19 -19.51
C GLY A 340 -10.98 4.65 -19.45
N ILE A 341 -11.86 5.62 -19.69
CA ILE A 341 -11.54 7.05 -19.50
C ILE A 341 -11.24 7.35 -18.03
N ASN A 342 -12.02 6.80 -17.09
CA ASN A 342 -11.77 6.96 -15.65
C ASN A 342 -10.40 6.39 -15.23
N VAL A 343 -9.96 5.28 -15.82
CA VAL A 343 -8.60 4.74 -15.60
C VAL A 343 -7.53 5.63 -16.27
N LEU A 344 -7.74 6.17 -17.47
CA LEU A 344 -6.82 7.15 -18.07
C LEU A 344 -6.62 8.38 -17.19
N LEU A 345 -7.67 8.88 -16.54
CA LEU A 345 -7.58 10.02 -15.61
C LEU A 345 -6.68 9.73 -14.39
N THR A 346 -6.36 8.46 -14.08
CA THR A 346 -5.34 8.08 -13.08
C THR A 346 -3.90 8.05 -13.62
N GLY A 347 -3.69 8.31 -14.92
CA GLY A 347 -2.39 8.24 -15.60
C GLY A 347 -1.98 6.83 -16.05
N ARG A 348 -2.84 5.83 -15.85
CA ARG A 348 -2.62 4.41 -16.20
C ARG A 348 -3.29 4.05 -17.52
N LEU A 349 -2.82 2.98 -18.16
CA LEU A 349 -3.41 2.47 -19.42
C LEU A 349 -4.65 1.61 -19.11
N PRO A 350 -5.83 1.88 -19.70
CA PRO A 350 -7.00 1.00 -19.56
C PRO A 350 -6.97 -0.17 -20.54
N VAL A 351 -7.22 -1.37 -20.03
CA VAL A 351 -7.49 -2.58 -20.85
C VAL A 351 -8.77 -2.40 -21.69
N GLN A 352 -9.71 -1.58 -21.22
CA GLN A 352 -10.99 -1.31 -21.87
C GLN A 352 -10.90 -0.45 -23.15
N LEU A 353 -9.82 0.34 -23.33
CA LEU A 353 -9.62 1.14 -24.55
C LEU A 353 -8.43 0.65 -25.40
N VAL A 354 -7.49 -0.07 -24.81
CA VAL A 354 -6.30 -0.59 -25.50
C VAL A 354 -6.09 -2.05 -25.09
N SER A 355 -6.20 -2.97 -26.05
CA SER A 355 -6.02 -4.39 -25.76
C SER A 355 -4.56 -4.76 -25.52
N PHE A 356 -4.34 -5.91 -24.88
CA PHE A 356 -3.01 -6.51 -24.75
C PHE A 356 -2.37 -6.78 -26.13
N ASP A 357 -3.17 -7.07 -27.16
CA ASP A 357 -2.68 -7.29 -28.52
C ASP A 357 -2.33 -5.99 -29.25
N ASP A 358 -2.95 -4.86 -28.94
CA ASP A 358 -2.55 -3.56 -29.50
C ASP A 358 -1.22 -3.09 -28.90
N VAL A 359 -1.03 -3.29 -27.60
CA VAL A 359 0.28 -3.09 -26.97
C VAL A 359 1.31 -4.06 -27.55
N ARG A 360 0.98 -5.34 -27.75
CA ARG A 360 1.85 -6.33 -28.41
C ARG A 360 2.30 -5.88 -29.81
N LYS A 361 1.37 -5.44 -30.67
CA LYS A 361 1.67 -4.88 -32.01
C LYS A 361 2.65 -3.70 -31.93
N ILE A 362 2.54 -2.85 -30.90
CA ILE A 362 3.47 -1.73 -30.69
C ILE A 362 4.85 -2.22 -30.27
N LEU A 363 4.96 -3.18 -29.35
CA LEU A 363 6.24 -3.77 -28.95
C LEU A 363 6.91 -4.52 -30.10
N ASP A 364 6.14 -5.26 -30.90
CA ASP A 364 6.63 -5.93 -32.10
C ASP A 364 7.05 -4.92 -33.18
N HIS A 365 6.30 -3.82 -33.37
CA HIS A 365 6.73 -2.73 -34.25
C HIS A 365 8.06 -2.13 -33.79
N VAL A 366 8.23 -1.85 -32.49
CA VAL A 366 9.49 -1.36 -31.91
C VAL A 366 10.63 -2.37 -32.14
N ARG A 367 10.41 -3.65 -31.81
CA ARG A 367 11.43 -4.70 -31.96
C ARG A 367 11.91 -4.87 -33.41
N HIS A 368 11.00 -4.81 -34.38
CA HIS A 368 11.32 -5.07 -35.79
C HIS A 368 11.64 -3.83 -36.64
N ASN A 369 11.33 -2.60 -36.18
CA ASN A 369 11.49 -1.38 -36.99
C ASN A 369 12.25 -0.24 -36.29
N VAL A 370 12.34 -0.23 -34.95
CA VAL A 370 12.96 0.88 -34.18
C VAL A 370 14.28 0.46 -33.53
N LEU A 371 14.37 -0.78 -33.03
CA LEU A 371 15.58 -1.32 -32.42
C LEU A 371 16.68 -1.83 -33.39
N PRO A 372 16.40 -2.34 -34.60
CA PRO A 372 17.44 -2.87 -35.48
C PRO A 372 18.54 -1.84 -35.79
N GLY A 373 19.81 -2.24 -35.62
CA GLY A 373 20.97 -1.36 -35.79
C GLY A 373 21.27 -0.47 -34.57
N THR A 374 20.48 -0.52 -33.50
CA THR A 374 20.76 0.13 -32.22
C THR A 374 21.24 -0.89 -31.18
N LYS A 375 21.87 -0.41 -30.09
CA LYS A 375 22.13 -1.22 -28.89
C LYS A 375 20.94 -1.30 -27.93
N MET A 376 19.88 -0.52 -28.18
CA MET A 376 18.76 -0.41 -27.25
C MET A 376 17.90 -1.67 -27.21
N ARG A 377 17.35 -1.94 -26.04
CA ARG A 377 16.50 -3.09 -25.72
C ARG A 377 15.16 -2.60 -25.15
N LEU A 378 14.09 -3.35 -25.36
CA LEU A 378 12.84 -3.16 -24.62
C LEU A 378 13.09 -3.49 -23.14
N VAL A 379 12.65 -2.63 -22.22
CA VAL A 379 12.71 -2.94 -20.77
C VAL A 379 11.92 -4.22 -20.44
N HIS A 380 10.79 -4.45 -21.11
CA HIS A 380 9.98 -5.64 -20.88
C HIS A 380 9.17 -6.04 -22.12
N ASP A 381 9.15 -7.32 -22.47
CA ASP A 381 8.43 -7.84 -23.65
C ASP A 381 6.94 -8.15 -23.38
N ASN A 382 6.55 -8.44 -22.12
CA ASN A 382 5.14 -8.71 -21.80
C ASN A 382 4.31 -7.40 -21.85
N PRO A 383 3.26 -7.31 -22.69
CA PRO A 383 2.35 -6.17 -22.73
C PRO A 383 1.77 -5.78 -21.37
N GLY A 384 1.54 -6.73 -20.46
CA GLY A 384 1.02 -6.50 -19.12
C GLY A 384 1.85 -5.55 -18.25
N PHE A 385 3.16 -5.43 -18.52
CA PHE A 385 4.03 -4.47 -17.83
C PHE A 385 3.57 -3.02 -18.02
N TYR A 386 3.15 -2.67 -19.24
CA TYR A 386 2.83 -1.30 -19.63
C TYR A 386 1.54 -0.78 -18.98
N PHE A 387 0.59 -1.68 -18.70
CA PHE A 387 -0.62 -1.40 -17.92
C PHE A 387 -0.34 -1.12 -16.43
N MET A 388 0.86 -1.45 -15.93
CA MET A 388 1.30 -1.10 -14.57
C MET A 388 2.06 0.24 -14.49
N THR A 389 2.22 0.96 -15.60
CA THR A 389 2.93 2.25 -15.64
C THR A 389 1.98 3.46 -15.56
N GLU A 390 2.43 4.51 -14.88
CA GLU A 390 1.63 5.73 -14.58
C GLU A 390 2.07 6.95 -15.42
N ASN A 391 2.61 6.70 -16.62
CA ASN A 391 3.18 7.73 -17.50
C ASN A 391 2.47 7.80 -18.87
N ILE A 392 1.16 7.50 -18.90
CA ILE A 392 0.35 7.61 -20.11
C ILE A 392 -0.06 9.08 -20.33
N VAL A 393 0.14 9.57 -21.56
CA VAL A 393 -0.27 10.92 -21.97
C VAL A 393 -1.40 10.81 -22.97
N PHE A 394 -2.55 11.42 -22.69
CA PHE A 394 -3.76 11.30 -23.50
C PHE A 394 -4.43 12.66 -23.74
N THR A 395 -5.15 12.78 -24.85
CA THR A 395 -5.90 13.98 -25.24
C THR A 395 -7.02 13.61 -26.20
N ARG A 396 -8.09 14.40 -26.25
CA ARG A 396 -9.25 14.16 -27.12
C ARG A 396 -9.35 15.21 -28.21
N SER A 397 -9.77 14.83 -29.40
CA SER A 397 -10.34 15.76 -30.38
C SER A 397 -11.86 15.59 -30.37
N ALA A 398 -12.56 16.65 -29.98
CA ALA A 398 -14.02 16.68 -30.05
C ALA A 398 -14.51 16.75 -31.51
N LYS A 399 -13.75 17.40 -32.42
CA LYS A 399 -14.13 17.47 -33.85
C LYS A 399 -14.06 16.12 -34.55
N LEU A 400 -13.10 15.27 -34.18
CA LEU A 400 -12.91 13.94 -34.76
C LEU A 400 -13.60 12.83 -33.95
N GLY A 401 -14.27 13.15 -32.83
CA GLY A 401 -14.85 12.17 -31.90
C GLY A 401 -13.84 11.08 -31.54
N THR A 402 -12.61 11.47 -31.20
CA THR A 402 -11.48 10.55 -31.07
C THR A 402 -10.60 10.92 -29.89
N THR A 403 -10.32 9.93 -29.04
CA THR A 403 -9.40 10.00 -27.90
C THR A 403 -8.06 9.39 -28.29
N TYR A 404 -7.00 10.20 -28.25
CA TYR A 404 -5.63 9.83 -28.55
C TYR A 404 -4.89 9.43 -27.28
N ILE A 405 -4.31 8.23 -27.25
CA ILE A 405 -3.60 7.66 -26.10
C ILE A 405 -2.14 7.44 -26.51
N THR A 406 -1.21 8.16 -25.88
CA THR A 406 0.23 8.04 -26.12
C THR A 406 0.87 7.16 -25.05
N ILE A 407 1.24 5.94 -25.47
CA ILE A 407 1.99 4.98 -24.67
C ILE A 407 3.47 5.34 -24.79
N THR A 408 4.15 5.46 -23.65
CA THR A 408 5.61 5.61 -23.60
C THR A 408 6.24 4.24 -23.40
N VAL A 409 7.00 3.76 -24.38
CA VAL A 409 7.77 2.52 -24.29
C VAL A 409 9.20 2.90 -23.87
N PRO A 410 9.69 2.45 -22.69
CA PRO A 410 11.04 2.71 -22.25
C PRO A 410 12.02 1.75 -22.95
N LEU A 411 13.06 2.33 -23.54
CA LEU A 411 14.15 1.64 -24.23
C LEU A 411 15.46 1.91 -23.48
N PHE A 412 16.30 0.90 -23.26
CA PHE A 412 17.55 1.05 -22.51
C PHE A 412 18.73 0.39 -23.22
N ASP A 413 19.93 0.93 -23.05
CA ASP A 413 21.19 0.26 -23.41
C ASP A 413 21.71 -0.50 -22.17
N GLN A 414 21.90 0.25 -21.07
CA GLN A 414 22.39 -0.21 -19.77
C GLN A 414 21.36 0.01 -18.65
N GLY A 415 21.40 -0.84 -17.61
CA GLY A 415 20.55 -0.74 -16.41
C GLY A 415 19.08 -1.11 -16.65
N GLY A 416 18.32 -0.21 -17.27
CA GLY A 416 16.91 -0.37 -17.64
C GLY A 416 15.95 -0.50 -16.47
N LEU A 417 15.79 -1.73 -15.98
CA LEU A 417 14.89 -2.12 -14.89
C LEU A 417 15.73 -2.60 -13.72
N LEU A 418 15.86 -1.77 -12.69
CA LEU A 418 16.67 -2.04 -11.51
C LEU A 418 15.77 -2.62 -10.40
N GLY A 419 16.25 -3.63 -9.67
CA GLY A 419 15.68 -3.99 -8.37
C GLY A 419 16.21 -3.04 -7.30
N VAL A 420 15.33 -2.32 -6.61
CA VAL A 420 15.73 -1.45 -5.49
C VAL A 420 15.75 -2.27 -4.21
N TYR A 421 16.93 -2.29 -3.57
CA TYR A 421 17.12 -2.79 -2.23
C TYR A 421 17.24 -1.63 -1.26
N ARG A 422 16.50 -1.71 -0.15
CA ARG A 422 16.80 -0.92 1.04
C ARG A 422 18.01 -1.52 1.74
N VAL A 423 18.99 -0.69 2.06
CA VAL A 423 20.14 -1.11 2.87
C VAL A 423 19.73 -0.97 4.34
N VAL A 424 19.96 -2.03 5.12
CA VAL A 424 19.71 -2.06 6.56
C VAL A 424 21.07 -2.24 7.24
N PRO A 425 21.69 -1.17 7.76
CA PRO A 425 22.94 -1.28 8.51
C PRO A 425 22.70 -2.00 9.85
N LEU A 426 23.65 -2.82 10.26
CA LEU A 426 23.64 -3.57 11.51
C LEU A 426 24.74 -3.10 12.46
N SER A 427 24.58 -3.43 13.73
CA SER A 427 25.62 -3.27 14.76
C SER A 427 26.07 -4.66 15.21
N ILE A 428 27.10 -5.24 14.58
CA ILE A 428 27.62 -6.56 14.99
C ILE A 428 28.41 -6.38 16.30
N PRO A 429 28.16 -7.16 17.37
CA PRO A 429 29.07 -7.29 18.51
C PRO A 429 30.51 -7.60 18.08
N THR A 430 31.50 -7.12 18.84
CA THR A 430 32.91 -7.46 18.56
C THR A 430 33.27 -8.90 18.90
N LYS A 431 32.64 -9.46 19.94
CA LYS A 431 32.65 -10.86 20.37
C LYS A 431 31.32 -11.14 21.10
N GLN A 432 30.89 -12.38 21.24
CA GLN A 432 29.59 -12.70 21.87
C GLN A 432 29.51 -12.23 23.34
N THR A 433 30.64 -12.18 24.05
CA THR A 433 30.76 -11.69 25.44
C THR A 433 30.99 -10.18 25.55
N SER A 434 30.83 -9.41 24.46
CA SER A 434 31.05 -7.97 24.43
C SER A 434 29.77 -7.19 24.15
N VAL A 435 29.57 -6.13 24.94
CA VAL A 435 28.55 -5.09 24.73
C VAL A 435 28.93 -4.16 23.57
N ALA A 436 30.22 -4.06 23.23
CA ALA A 436 30.73 -3.18 22.20
C ALA A 436 30.46 -3.73 20.78
N THR A 437 30.18 -2.82 19.84
CA THR A 437 29.72 -3.16 18.49
C THR A 437 30.51 -2.48 17.39
N THR A 438 30.55 -3.08 16.22
CA THR A 438 31.05 -2.52 14.95
C THR A 438 29.90 -2.34 13.96
N HIS A 439 29.92 -1.25 13.22
CA HIS A 439 28.97 -0.92 12.16
C HIS A 439 29.66 -0.20 11.00
N ILE A 440 28.98 -0.03 9.87
CA ILE A 440 29.51 0.68 8.71
C ILE A 440 28.83 2.06 8.60
N ALA A 441 29.61 3.13 8.51
CA ALA A 441 29.08 4.49 8.49
C ALA A 441 28.77 5.06 7.09
N ASN A 442 29.39 4.53 6.02
CA ASN A 442 29.28 5.04 4.65
C ASN A 442 28.33 4.22 3.75
N LEU A 443 27.21 3.72 4.30
CA LEU A 443 26.16 3.04 3.54
C LEU A 443 25.07 4.05 3.08
N PRO A 444 24.54 3.93 1.85
CA PRO A 444 23.36 4.68 1.39
C PRO A 444 22.07 4.07 1.97
N ASP A 445 20.96 4.82 1.96
CA ASP A 445 19.66 4.27 2.35
C ASP A 445 19.20 3.13 1.42
N TYR A 446 19.51 3.23 0.12
CA TYR A 446 19.08 2.30 -0.92
C TYR A 446 20.16 2.05 -1.98
N LEU A 447 20.18 0.83 -2.51
CA LEU A 447 21.01 0.37 -3.63
C LEU A 447 20.09 -0.20 -4.72
N ALA A 448 20.11 0.40 -5.91
CA ALA A 448 19.34 -0.09 -7.06
C ALA A 448 20.24 -0.83 -8.04
N VAL A 449 19.96 -2.11 -8.32
CA VAL A 449 20.84 -3.02 -9.08
C VAL A 449 20.15 -3.57 -10.33
N SER A 450 20.86 -3.59 -11.46
CA SER A 450 20.37 -4.14 -12.73
C SER A 450 20.11 -5.64 -12.66
N THR A 451 19.06 -6.11 -13.36
CA THR A 451 18.80 -7.55 -13.53
C THR A 451 19.75 -8.23 -14.53
N ASP A 452 20.51 -7.47 -15.33
CA ASP A 452 21.37 -8.02 -16.37
C ASP A 452 22.57 -8.76 -15.76
N ARG A 453 22.68 -10.07 -16.03
CA ARG A 453 23.68 -10.95 -15.43
C ARG A 453 25.08 -10.80 -16.02
N GLY A 454 25.20 -10.24 -17.22
CA GLY A 454 26.47 -10.13 -17.94
C GLY A 454 27.24 -8.83 -17.68
N GLN A 455 26.51 -7.73 -17.41
CA GLN A 455 27.07 -6.44 -17.03
C GLN A 455 26.23 -5.87 -15.90
N GLY A 456 26.73 -6.04 -14.68
CA GLY A 456 26.04 -5.55 -13.50
C GLY A 456 26.22 -4.05 -13.36
N PHE A 457 25.13 -3.31 -13.46
CA PHE A 457 25.11 -1.88 -13.14
C PHE A 457 24.38 -1.65 -11.82
N PHE A 458 24.83 -0.67 -11.03
CA PHE A 458 24.14 -0.21 -9.83
C PHE A 458 24.03 1.31 -9.78
N THR A 459 23.18 1.83 -8.90
CA THR A 459 23.18 3.24 -8.50
C THR A 459 22.68 3.36 -7.06
N GLU A 460 23.30 4.24 -6.29
CA GLU A 460 22.95 4.49 -4.89
C GLU A 460 21.92 5.62 -4.78
N MET A 461 21.05 5.53 -3.79
CA MET A 461 19.96 6.49 -3.58
C MET A 461 19.70 6.72 -2.09
N SER A 462 19.49 7.98 -1.72
CA SER A 462 18.89 8.33 -0.43
C SER A 462 17.36 8.18 -0.46
N ALA A 463 16.74 8.05 0.71
CA ALA A 463 15.30 7.99 0.88
C ALA A 463 14.60 9.25 0.31
N VAL A 464 15.24 10.42 0.43
CA VAL A 464 14.74 11.69 -0.12
C VAL A 464 14.66 11.61 -1.65
N GLU A 465 15.70 11.12 -2.30
CA GLU A 465 15.74 10.99 -3.76
C GLU A 465 14.74 9.95 -4.26
N LEU A 466 14.63 8.81 -3.57
CA LEU A 466 13.69 7.74 -3.89
C LEU A 466 12.22 8.15 -3.68
N SER A 467 11.95 9.10 -2.77
CA SER A 467 10.64 9.72 -2.58
C SER A 467 10.21 10.64 -3.74
N SER A 468 11.14 11.09 -4.59
CA SER A 468 10.84 11.91 -5.77
C SER A 468 10.27 11.11 -6.95
N CYS A 469 10.40 9.78 -6.89
CA CYS A 469 10.06 8.84 -7.96
C CYS A 469 8.60 8.35 -7.82
N ARG A 470 7.89 8.22 -8.93
CA ARG A 470 6.44 7.95 -8.97
C ARG A 470 6.12 6.54 -9.47
N GLY A 471 5.02 5.97 -9.02
CA GLY A 471 4.54 4.63 -9.40
C GLY A 471 4.35 3.74 -8.18
N ASP A 472 3.20 3.05 -8.10
CA ASP A 472 2.96 2.06 -7.03
C ASP A 472 3.82 0.80 -7.24
N LYS A 473 3.73 0.20 -8.43
CA LYS A 473 4.32 -1.12 -8.75
C LYS A 473 5.69 -1.05 -9.42
N VAL A 474 5.94 0.00 -10.19
CA VAL A 474 7.20 0.23 -10.91
C VAL A 474 7.51 1.72 -10.80
N ARG A 475 8.54 2.07 -10.02
CA ARG A 475 8.87 3.49 -9.83
C ARG A 475 9.58 4.04 -11.06
N THR A 476 9.35 5.32 -11.33
CA THR A 476 10.01 6.11 -12.37
C THR A 476 10.44 7.44 -11.74
N CYS A 477 11.74 7.73 -11.75
CA CYS A 477 12.26 9.00 -11.27
C CYS A 477 12.19 10.09 -12.36
N HIS A 478 12.08 11.36 -11.98
CA HIS A 478 12.13 12.49 -12.92
C HIS A 478 13.56 12.81 -13.39
N THR A 479 14.55 12.54 -12.54
CA THR A 479 15.97 12.63 -12.85
C THR A 479 16.52 11.25 -13.19
N GLU A 480 17.08 11.10 -14.39
CA GLU A 480 17.89 9.93 -14.75
C GLU A 480 19.21 9.97 -13.94
N ARG A 481 19.59 8.83 -13.34
CA ARG A 481 20.86 8.67 -12.61
C ARG A 481 21.91 8.02 -13.48
N SER A 482 23.15 8.51 -13.37
CA SER A 482 24.33 7.77 -13.79
C SER A 482 24.38 6.42 -13.07
N LEU A 483 24.55 5.38 -13.88
CA LEU A 483 24.83 4.03 -13.41
C LEU A 483 26.35 3.90 -13.17
N GLN A 484 26.72 3.12 -12.17
CA GLN A 484 28.08 2.70 -11.88
C GLN A 484 28.23 1.22 -12.21
N ASP A 485 29.44 0.79 -12.60
CA ASP A 485 29.76 -0.61 -12.87
C ASP A 485 30.31 -1.26 -11.59
N PHE A 486 30.04 -2.56 -11.36
CA PHE A 486 30.63 -3.28 -10.23
C PHE A 486 32.16 -3.45 -10.36
N ASP A 487 32.75 -3.22 -11.53
CA ASP A 487 34.20 -3.06 -11.71
C ASP A 487 34.79 -1.88 -10.92
N THR A 488 33.96 -0.88 -10.57
CA THR A 488 34.32 0.24 -9.69
C THR A 488 33.32 0.33 -8.53
N PRO A 489 33.37 -0.59 -7.55
CA PRO A 489 32.34 -0.73 -6.54
C PRO A 489 32.44 0.33 -5.44
N THR A 490 31.29 0.76 -4.92
CA THR A 490 31.18 1.40 -3.61
C THR A 490 31.16 0.35 -2.49
N CYS A 491 31.23 0.78 -1.22
CA CYS A 491 31.05 -0.11 -0.08
C CYS A 491 29.79 -0.98 -0.20
N ALA A 492 28.62 -0.37 -0.44
CA ALA A 492 27.37 -1.11 -0.57
C ALA A 492 27.35 -2.06 -1.77
N ALA A 493 27.95 -1.68 -2.90
CA ALA A 493 28.07 -2.53 -4.08
C ALA A 493 29.01 -3.73 -3.87
N ALA A 494 30.12 -3.54 -3.15
CA ALA A 494 31.06 -4.60 -2.79
C ALA A 494 30.43 -5.63 -1.83
N LEU A 495 29.70 -5.15 -0.83
CA LEU A 495 28.92 -5.99 0.09
C LEU A 495 27.81 -6.78 -0.63
N PHE A 496 27.06 -6.14 -1.51
CA PHE A 496 26.00 -6.79 -2.30
C PHE A 496 26.54 -7.89 -3.23
N ARG A 497 27.83 -7.82 -3.61
CA ARG A 497 28.50 -8.80 -4.48
C ARG A 497 29.30 -9.86 -3.73
N ASP A 498 29.37 -9.80 -2.41
CA ASP A 498 30.24 -10.65 -1.57
C ASP A 498 31.70 -10.63 -2.06
N MET A 499 32.25 -9.41 -2.21
CA MET A 499 33.64 -9.20 -2.63
C MET A 499 34.65 -9.61 -1.54
N PRO A 500 35.93 -9.87 -1.92
CA PRO A 500 36.99 -10.23 -0.99
C PRO A 500 37.13 -9.26 0.19
N ALA A 501 37.56 -9.79 1.34
CA ALA A 501 37.56 -9.07 2.61
C ALA A 501 38.43 -7.81 2.57
N ASP A 502 39.61 -7.87 1.95
CA ASP A 502 40.49 -6.71 1.72
C ASP A 502 39.73 -5.56 1.03
N THR A 503 39.03 -5.84 -0.07
CA THR A 503 38.31 -4.85 -0.87
C THR A 503 37.15 -4.22 -0.10
N VAL A 504 36.41 -5.01 0.68
CA VAL A 504 35.34 -4.50 1.53
C VAL A 504 35.92 -3.61 2.65
N LEU A 505 37.04 -3.99 3.26
CA LEU A 505 37.72 -3.23 4.32
C LEU A 505 38.45 -1.97 3.84
N GLU A 506 38.75 -1.86 2.55
CA GLU A 506 39.27 -0.63 1.93
C GLU A 506 38.14 0.37 1.62
N LEU A 507 36.99 -0.11 1.15
CA LEU A 507 35.87 0.73 0.68
C LEU A 507 34.88 1.12 1.79
N CYS A 508 34.70 0.30 2.82
CA CYS A 508 33.73 0.52 3.89
C CYS A 508 34.37 1.17 5.12
N ASP A 509 33.73 2.23 5.62
CA ASP A 509 34.14 2.93 6.83
C ASP A 509 33.62 2.20 8.08
N PHE A 510 34.39 1.20 8.52
CA PHE A 510 34.10 0.39 9.70
C PHE A 510 34.37 1.17 11.00
N ARG A 511 33.32 1.26 11.84
CA ARG A 511 33.25 2.13 13.01
C ARG A 511 32.89 1.36 14.28
N TYR A 512 33.71 1.52 15.30
CA TYR A 512 33.58 0.88 16.60
C TYR A 512 32.83 1.77 17.60
N ASN A 513 31.91 1.16 18.35
CA ASN A 513 31.14 1.75 19.44
C ASN A 513 31.45 0.97 20.73
N GLY A 514 32.07 1.61 21.73
CA GLY A 514 32.34 1.00 23.04
C GLY A 514 31.15 0.99 24.01
N TYR A 515 29.96 1.42 23.57
CA TYR A 515 28.78 1.64 24.41
C TYR A 515 27.63 0.68 24.06
N GLU A 516 26.76 0.43 25.05
CA GLU A 516 25.58 -0.43 24.93
C GLU A 516 24.57 0.17 23.93
N ARG A 517 24.29 -0.56 22.86
CA ARG A 517 23.18 -0.26 21.95
C ARG A 517 21.91 -0.99 22.42
N PRO A 518 20.72 -0.41 22.19
CA PRO A 518 19.45 -1.08 22.53
C PRO A 518 19.32 -2.41 21.77
N SER A 519 18.55 -3.32 22.33
CA SER A 519 18.25 -4.59 21.70
C SER A 519 17.21 -4.41 20.58
N GLU A 520 17.45 -5.05 19.43
CA GLU A 520 16.63 -4.95 18.23
C GLU A 520 16.32 -6.35 17.70
N VAL A 521 15.10 -6.56 17.18
CA VAL A 521 14.70 -7.80 16.50
C VAL A 521 14.20 -7.45 15.10
N ILE A 522 14.83 -8.04 14.09
CA ILE A 522 14.50 -7.83 12.68
C ILE A 522 13.90 -9.12 12.13
N GLN A 523 12.62 -9.08 11.75
CA GLN A 523 11.98 -10.19 11.05
C GLN A 523 12.50 -10.26 9.60
N LEU A 524 13.00 -11.43 9.23
CA LEU A 524 13.48 -11.78 7.90
C LEU A 524 12.40 -12.60 7.15
N PRO A 525 12.59 -12.90 5.86
CA PRO A 525 11.72 -13.85 5.16
C PRO A 525 11.64 -15.21 5.85
N ASN A 526 10.63 -16.01 5.50
CA ASN A 526 10.46 -17.39 5.98
C ASN A 526 10.33 -17.54 7.51
N SER A 527 9.82 -16.50 8.20
CA SER A 527 9.60 -16.49 9.66
C SER A 527 10.87 -16.63 10.51
N GLU A 528 12.04 -16.32 9.94
CA GLU A 528 13.29 -16.17 10.66
C GLU A 528 13.42 -14.76 11.28
N PHE A 529 14.17 -14.65 12.38
CA PHE A 529 14.44 -13.39 13.08
C PHE A 529 15.94 -13.23 13.35
N LEU A 530 16.52 -12.10 12.94
CA LEU A 530 17.79 -11.65 13.51
C LEU A 530 17.52 -10.99 14.86
N VAL A 531 18.18 -11.47 15.91
CA VAL A 531 18.23 -10.82 17.22
C VAL A 531 19.58 -10.13 17.37
N LEU A 532 19.54 -8.82 17.65
CA LEU A 532 20.65 -8.01 18.13
C LEU A 532 20.38 -7.72 19.61
N ALA A 533 21.16 -8.28 20.53
CA ALA A 533 20.93 -8.14 21.97
C ALA A 533 22.24 -7.90 22.74
N PRO A 534 22.94 -6.77 22.56
CA PRO A 534 24.25 -6.50 23.18
C PRO A 534 24.29 -6.71 24.70
N GLN A 535 23.15 -6.52 25.35
CA GLN A 535 22.93 -6.70 26.79
C GLN A 535 23.17 -8.15 27.26
N ALA A 536 23.00 -9.13 26.36
CA ALA A 536 23.24 -10.55 26.64
C ALA A 536 24.72 -10.87 26.94
N ALA A 537 25.67 -10.00 26.59
CA ALA A 537 27.08 -10.14 26.99
C ALA A 537 27.26 -10.22 28.52
N ASN A 538 26.42 -9.50 29.26
CA ASN A 538 26.47 -9.45 30.73
C ASN A 538 25.68 -10.61 31.39
N MET A 539 25.00 -11.45 30.60
CA MET A 539 24.14 -12.54 31.08
C MET A 539 24.92 -13.85 31.20
N THR A 540 25.55 -14.09 32.36
CA THR A 540 26.47 -15.23 32.54
C THR A 540 25.84 -16.62 32.31
N GLU A 541 24.55 -16.82 32.59
CA GLU A 541 23.85 -18.12 32.39
C GLU A 541 22.37 -18.04 31.96
N SER A 542 21.77 -16.85 31.84
CA SER A 542 20.31 -16.75 31.61
C SER A 542 19.93 -17.08 30.17
N ASN A 543 19.44 -18.29 29.97
CA ASN A 543 18.82 -18.74 28.73
C ASN A 543 17.53 -17.92 28.47
N TRP A 544 17.25 -17.57 27.21
CA TRP A 544 15.94 -17.05 26.82
C TRP A 544 14.88 -18.16 26.88
N VAL A 545 13.61 -17.79 27.01
CA VAL A 545 12.50 -18.73 27.21
C VAL A 545 11.61 -18.75 25.97
N MET A 546 11.64 -19.84 25.22
CA MET A 546 10.70 -20.08 24.12
C MET A 546 9.48 -20.85 24.65
N ARG A 547 8.26 -20.37 24.43
CA ARG A 547 7.01 -21.00 24.91
C ARG A 547 6.15 -21.48 23.76
N GLY A 548 5.78 -22.76 23.78
CA GLY A 548 4.90 -23.36 22.76
C GLY A 548 3.41 -23.14 23.01
N PRO A 549 2.57 -23.26 21.96
CA PRO A 549 1.14 -23.02 22.06
C PRO A 549 0.43 -24.10 22.89
N GLY A 550 -0.36 -23.69 23.89
CA GLY A 550 -1.22 -24.60 24.66
C GLY A 550 -1.57 -24.11 26.08
N PRO A 551 -2.49 -24.80 26.79
CA PRO A 551 -2.92 -24.44 28.15
C PRO A 551 -1.85 -24.73 29.22
N ARG A 552 -0.77 -25.43 28.85
CA ARG A 552 0.47 -25.59 29.63
C ARG A 552 1.62 -25.48 28.63
N PRO A 553 2.12 -24.26 28.34
CA PRO A 553 3.17 -24.08 27.36
C PRO A 553 4.42 -24.88 27.75
N LYS A 554 5.00 -25.62 26.80
CA LYS A 554 6.32 -26.23 26.98
C LYS A 554 7.35 -25.10 26.91
N GLU A 555 7.94 -24.75 28.05
CA GLU A 555 9.09 -23.84 28.07
C GLU A 555 10.34 -24.58 27.58
N ILE A 556 11.02 -23.99 26.60
CA ILE A 556 12.26 -24.46 26.01
C ILE A 556 13.31 -23.38 26.24
N ARG A 557 14.47 -23.75 26.79
CA ARG A 557 15.58 -22.84 27.02
C ARG A 557 16.40 -22.67 25.75
N VAL A 558 16.66 -21.41 25.40
CA VAL A 558 17.42 -20.98 24.22
C VAL A 558 18.71 -20.31 24.67
N LYS A 559 19.83 -20.57 23.99
CA LYS A 559 21.13 -20.00 24.36
C LYS A 559 21.12 -18.50 24.08
N ALA A 560 21.27 -17.70 25.13
CA ALA A 560 21.41 -16.25 25.00
C ALA A 560 22.71 -15.89 24.28
N SER A 561 22.65 -14.82 23.49
CA SER A 561 23.72 -14.40 22.56
C SER A 561 23.51 -12.93 22.19
N THR A 562 24.58 -12.20 21.90
CA THR A 562 24.49 -10.79 21.52
C THR A 562 24.14 -10.58 20.05
N ILE A 563 24.38 -11.57 19.19
CA ILE A 563 23.86 -11.62 17.83
C ILE A 563 23.62 -13.06 17.36
N THR A 564 22.39 -13.35 16.93
CA THR A 564 21.97 -14.69 16.50
C THR A 564 20.74 -14.65 15.59
N PHE A 565 20.63 -15.62 14.69
CA PHE A 565 19.44 -15.91 13.91
C PHE A 565 18.60 -16.96 14.65
N LEU A 566 17.32 -16.67 14.80
CA LEU A 566 16.32 -17.50 15.46
C LEU A 566 15.19 -17.84 14.48
N THR A 567 14.98 -19.13 14.24
CA THR A 567 13.79 -19.63 13.56
C THR A 567 12.96 -20.44 14.57
N PRO A 568 12.03 -19.79 15.29
CA PRO A 568 11.15 -20.46 16.23
C PRO A 568 10.12 -21.33 15.49
N PRO A 569 9.70 -22.49 16.04
CA PRO A 569 8.65 -23.30 15.42
C PRO A 569 7.29 -22.60 15.43
N CYS A 570 6.35 -23.10 14.62
CA CYS A 570 5.04 -22.46 14.45
C CYS A 570 4.27 -22.31 15.78
N GLY A 571 3.74 -21.11 16.03
CA GLY A 571 2.98 -20.78 17.24
C GLY A 571 3.81 -20.62 18.52
N PHE A 572 5.14 -20.75 18.48
CA PHE A 572 6.01 -20.48 19.64
C PHE A 572 6.36 -19.00 19.75
N GLU A 573 6.28 -18.45 20.97
CA GLU A 573 6.84 -17.13 21.31
C GLU A 573 8.27 -17.28 21.86
N VAL A 574 9.10 -16.23 21.75
CA VAL A 574 10.43 -16.16 22.39
C VAL A 574 10.48 -14.95 23.32
N ASP A 575 10.70 -15.18 24.60
CA ASP A 575 10.74 -14.19 25.68
C ASP A 575 12.17 -14.09 26.23
N ALA A 576 12.76 -12.90 26.11
CA ALA A 576 14.04 -12.53 26.70
C ALA A 576 13.78 -11.39 27.71
N PRO A 577 13.48 -11.71 28.99
CA PRO A 577 12.88 -10.74 29.92
C PRO A 577 13.69 -9.44 30.08
N GLY A 578 13.06 -8.32 29.69
CA GLY A 578 13.67 -6.99 29.74
C GLY A 578 14.56 -6.62 28.54
N ILE A 579 14.74 -7.53 27.57
CA ILE A 579 15.63 -7.36 26.40
C ILE A 579 14.80 -7.34 25.11
N PHE A 580 14.06 -8.40 24.81
CA PHE A 580 13.17 -8.47 23.63
C PHE A 580 12.04 -9.50 23.80
N TYR A 581 11.05 -9.44 22.91
CA TYR A 581 9.98 -10.43 22.80
C TYR A 581 9.63 -10.68 21.32
N ILE A 582 9.57 -11.94 20.92
CA ILE A 582 9.11 -12.38 19.59
C ILE A 582 7.71 -12.99 19.75
N PRO A 583 6.65 -12.36 19.19
CA PRO A 583 5.29 -12.87 19.29
C PRO A 583 5.12 -14.17 18.48
N PRO A 584 4.16 -15.04 18.86
CA PRO A 584 4.00 -16.35 18.23
C PRO A 584 3.55 -16.20 16.77
N GLN A 585 4.30 -16.80 15.85
CA GLN A 585 4.02 -16.73 14.41
C GLN A 585 3.06 -17.85 13.99
N TRP A 586 1.94 -17.49 13.35
CA TRP A 586 0.92 -18.43 12.84
C TRP A 586 0.78 -18.41 11.31
N SER A 587 1.60 -17.60 10.63
CA SER A 587 1.61 -17.45 9.18
C SER A 587 2.83 -18.14 8.55
N ASN A 588 2.66 -18.64 7.33
CA ASN A 588 3.69 -19.31 6.52
C ASN A 588 4.25 -20.61 7.11
N CYS A 589 3.58 -21.19 8.13
CA CYS A 589 3.96 -22.49 8.68
C CYS A 589 3.55 -23.63 7.75
N GLU A 590 4.50 -24.51 7.42
CA GLU A 590 4.21 -25.78 6.73
C GLU A 590 3.59 -26.80 7.69
N ALA A 591 2.91 -27.83 7.17
CA ALA A 591 2.06 -28.71 7.99
C ALA A 591 2.82 -29.55 9.03
N ASP A 592 4.08 -29.86 8.74
CA ASP A 592 5.05 -30.54 9.61
C ASP A 592 5.70 -29.63 10.65
N GLN A 593 5.83 -28.32 10.36
CA GLN A 593 6.39 -27.33 11.29
C GLN A 593 5.54 -27.13 12.56
N TYR A 594 4.28 -27.57 12.58
CA TYR A 594 3.42 -27.60 13.77
C TYR A 594 3.79 -28.70 14.77
N GLU A 595 4.46 -29.77 14.34
CA GLU A 595 4.92 -30.85 15.23
C GLU A 595 6.38 -30.66 15.68
N SER A 596 7.16 -29.82 14.98
CA SER A 596 8.52 -29.49 15.41
C SER A 596 8.52 -28.72 16.74
N THR A 597 9.37 -29.17 17.67
CA THR A 597 9.73 -28.38 18.86
C THR A 597 11.21 -28.02 18.89
N GLN A 598 11.91 -28.17 17.74
CA GLN A 598 13.31 -27.79 17.57
C GLN A 598 13.39 -26.37 17.01
N MET A 599 13.87 -25.44 17.83
CA MET A 599 14.32 -24.14 17.34
C MET A 599 15.61 -24.32 16.53
N VAL A 600 15.68 -23.70 15.36
CA VAL A 600 16.97 -23.53 14.68
C VAL A 600 17.57 -22.22 15.19
N GLN A 601 18.76 -22.32 15.77
CA GLN A 601 19.58 -21.17 16.17
C GLN A 601 20.88 -21.21 15.36
N SER A 602 21.33 -20.06 14.87
CA SER A 602 22.66 -19.92 14.24
C SER A 602 23.28 -18.55 14.53
N PHE A 603 24.57 -18.41 14.28
CA PHE A 603 25.36 -17.23 14.66
C PHE A 603 26.11 -16.67 13.43
N PRO A 604 26.15 -15.35 13.25
CA PRO A 604 27.02 -14.72 12.25
C PRO A 604 28.46 -14.62 12.75
N ILE A 605 29.38 -14.44 11.81
CA ILE A 605 30.80 -14.18 12.04
C ILE A 605 31.07 -12.70 11.79
N ASN A 606 31.70 -11.99 12.73
CA ASN A 606 32.17 -10.62 12.49
C ASN A 606 33.40 -10.64 11.56
N LYS A 607 33.18 -10.77 10.24
CA LYS A 607 34.23 -10.94 9.21
C LYS A 607 35.17 -9.73 9.16
N ALA A 608 34.66 -8.54 9.47
CA ALA A 608 35.48 -7.33 9.59
C ALA A 608 36.46 -7.37 10.76
N MET A 609 36.02 -7.82 11.95
CA MET A 609 36.91 -8.02 13.10
C MET A 609 37.87 -9.19 12.86
N ALA A 610 37.37 -10.31 12.33
CA ALA A 610 38.14 -11.51 12.01
C ALA A 610 39.37 -11.18 11.14
N HIS A 611 39.17 -10.51 10.01
CA HIS A 611 40.23 -10.19 9.05
C HIS A 611 41.32 -9.25 9.59
N LEU A 612 41.04 -8.50 10.66
CA LEU A 612 42.01 -7.57 11.25
C LEU A 612 42.85 -8.23 12.38
N ILE A 613 42.55 -9.48 12.76
CA ILE A 613 43.21 -10.23 13.83
C ILE A 613 43.81 -11.55 13.32
N LEU A 614 43.08 -12.29 12.48
CA LEU A 614 43.54 -13.54 11.87
C LEU A 614 44.50 -13.28 10.70
N ASP A 615 45.72 -13.81 10.77
CA ASP A 615 46.76 -13.69 9.73
C ASP A 615 46.52 -14.61 8.51
N SER A 616 45.29 -15.11 8.33
CA SER A 616 44.93 -16.22 7.43
C SER A 616 43.94 -15.81 6.33
N LYS A 617 44.37 -14.91 5.43
CA LYS A 617 43.60 -14.44 4.25
C LYS A 617 42.79 -15.55 3.55
N GLN A 618 43.41 -16.71 3.35
CA GLN A 618 42.80 -17.89 2.71
C GLN A 618 41.48 -18.34 3.38
N ILE A 619 41.42 -18.40 4.71
CA ILE A 619 40.24 -18.89 5.44
C ILE A 619 39.10 -17.86 5.41
N ILE A 620 39.44 -16.57 5.41
CA ILE A 620 38.48 -15.48 5.62
C ILE A 620 37.79 -15.09 4.31
N ASP A 621 38.48 -15.22 3.17
CA ASP A 621 37.86 -15.08 1.86
C ASP A 621 37.01 -16.30 1.45
N GLU A 622 37.23 -17.48 2.04
CA GLU A 622 36.33 -18.64 1.90
C GLU A 622 35.00 -18.49 2.68
N ILE A 623 34.94 -17.61 3.69
CA ILE A 623 33.72 -17.31 4.45
C ILE A 623 32.90 -16.25 3.70
N SER A 624 31.72 -16.62 3.19
CA SER A 624 30.78 -15.68 2.56
C SER A 624 30.29 -14.60 3.53
N ALA A 625 29.96 -13.42 3.02
CA ALA A 625 29.22 -12.39 3.77
C ALA A 625 27.88 -12.87 4.37
N SER A 626 27.36 -14.01 3.86
CA SER A 626 26.14 -14.68 4.31
C SER A 626 26.36 -15.94 5.19
N THR A 627 27.60 -16.41 5.38
CA THR A 627 27.88 -17.63 6.17
C THR A 627 27.35 -17.52 7.61
N ARG A 628 26.85 -18.62 8.16
CA ARG A 628 26.35 -18.74 9.55
C ARG A 628 26.87 -20.04 10.18
N THR A 629 27.12 -20.04 11.49
CA THR A 629 27.57 -21.23 12.24
C THR A 629 26.46 -21.77 13.14
N SER A 630 26.45 -23.09 13.41
CA SER A 630 25.52 -23.73 14.36
C SER A 630 25.78 -23.30 15.81
N ASP A 631 27.04 -23.00 16.10
CA ASP A 631 27.56 -22.70 17.43
C ASP A 631 28.26 -21.34 17.44
N ILE A 632 28.50 -20.82 18.65
CA ILE A 632 29.33 -19.62 18.83
C ILE A 632 30.73 -19.90 18.28
N TRP A 633 31.28 -18.94 17.55
CA TRP A 633 32.57 -19.10 16.89
C TRP A 633 33.71 -19.01 17.91
N ASP A 634 34.51 -20.08 17.98
CA ASP A 634 35.57 -20.32 18.98
C ASP A 634 36.75 -19.32 18.92
N TYR A 635 36.64 -18.27 18.11
CA TYR A 635 37.68 -17.24 17.97
C TYR A 635 37.49 -16.03 18.90
N ASP A 636 36.33 -15.90 19.55
CA ASP A 636 36.00 -14.77 20.44
C ASP A 636 37.06 -14.48 21.53
N ASP A 637 37.71 -15.53 22.06
CA ASP A 637 38.78 -15.43 23.07
C ASP A 637 40.06 -14.74 22.56
N ASN A 638 40.27 -14.71 21.24
CA ASN A 638 41.39 -14.01 20.61
C ASN A 638 41.08 -12.54 20.28
N ILE A 639 39.84 -12.08 20.50
CA ILE A 639 39.40 -10.72 20.15
C ILE A 639 39.68 -9.79 21.35
N PRO A 640 40.60 -8.81 21.21
CA PRO A 640 41.02 -7.97 22.33
C PRO A 640 39.91 -7.00 22.75
N ASP A 641 39.81 -6.77 24.07
CA ASP A 641 38.89 -5.77 24.62
C ASP A 641 39.39 -4.35 24.33
N LEU A 642 38.92 -3.79 23.21
CA LEU A 642 39.18 -2.43 22.74
C LEU A 642 38.60 -1.37 23.69
N LYS A 643 39.35 -1.01 24.72
CA LYS A 643 38.99 0.05 25.67
C LYS A 643 39.29 1.43 25.09
N LEU A 644 38.25 2.15 24.68
CA LEU A 644 38.34 3.59 24.40
C LEU A 644 38.65 4.33 25.70
N ILE A 645 39.63 5.23 25.64
CA ILE A 645 39.91 6.17 26.74
C ILE A 645 39.22 7.49 26.39
N SER A 646 38.05 7.74 26.98
CA SER A 646 37.33 9.01 26.87
C SER A 646 37.66 9.95 28.04
N GLY A 647 37.80 11.24 27.73
CA GLY A 647 37.85 12.30 28.73
C GLY A 647 36.53 12.42 29.52
N GLN A 648 36.59 12.91 30.76
CA GLN A 648 35.39 13.07 31.61
C GLN A 648 34.54 14.31 31.29
N TRP A 649 34.81 15.04 30.19
CA TRP A 649 34.26 16.39 29.96
C TRP A 649 33.27 16.50 28.79
N GLU A 650 33.43 15.77 27.68
CA GLU A 650 32.58 15.89 26.47
C GLU A 650 31.22 15.14 26.49
N LYS A 651 30.89 14.44 27.58
CA LYS A 651 29.74 13.52 27.77
C LYS A 651 28.34 14.18 27.78
N SER A 652 28.09 15.12 26.87
CA SER A 652 26.84 15.87 26.75
C SER A 652 26.61 16.60 25.41
N VAL A 653 27.59 16.69 24.49
CA VAL A 653 27.48 17.57 23.30
C VAL A 653 27.81 16.87 21.97
N ASP A 654 28.96 16.20 21.85
CA ASP A 654 29.38 15.55 20.59
C ASP A 654 28.94 14.08 20.44
N ASP A 655 28.38 13.49 21.51
CA ASP A 655 27.65 12.19 21.55
C ASP A 655 26.61 12.04 20.42
N SER A 656 26.15 13.15 19.80
CA SER A 656 25.07 13.12 18.83
C SER A 656 25.46 12.63 17.42
N ARG A 657 26.70 12.79 16.92
CA ARG A 657 26.97 12.62 15.46
C ARG A 657 28.34 12.08 14.98
N GLN A 658 29.44 12.10 15.74
CA GLN A 658 30.76 11.76 15.14
C GLN A 658 31.66 10.78 15.93
N GLU A 659 31.40 10.53 17.21
CA GLU A 659 32.26 9.67 18.04
C GLU A 659 32.01 8.17 17.88
N SER A 660 32.37 7.64 16.71
CA SER A 660 32.75 6.25 16.57
C SER A 660 34.13 6.18 15.95
N ALA A 661 35.07 5.50 16.62
CA ALA A 661 36.45 5.45 16.17
C ALA A 661 36.59 4.47 14.99
N SER A 662 37.46 4.79 14.03
CA SER A 662 37.75 3.88 12.90
C SER A 662 38.37 2.59 13.43
N LEU A 663 37.71 1.46 13.16
CA LEU A 663 38.10 0.14 13.65
C LEU A 663 39.56 -0.20 13.28
N LYS A 664 39.96 0.16 12.06
CA LYS A 664 41.32 -0.01 11.56
C LYS A 664 42.35 0.79 12.39
N LYS A 665 42.11 2.10 12.64
CA LYS A 665 43.01 2.92 13.48
C LYS A 665 43.11 2.36 14.90
N LEU A 666 41.99 1.90 15.49
CA LEU A 666 42.00 1.31 16.84
C LEU A 666 42.89 0.05 16.91
N LEU A 667 42.76 -0.85 15.94
CA LEU A 667 43.52 -2.10 15.93
C LEU A 667 45.00 -1.88 15.56
N GLU A 668 45.31 -0.92 14.70
CA GLU A 668 46.70 -0.48 14.45
C GLU A 668 47.34 0.11 15.72
N LEU A 669 46.63 0.96 16.48
CA LEU A 669 47.12 1.49 17.76
C LEU A 669 47.27 0.38 18.81
N HIS A 670 46.29 -0.53 18.92
CA HIS A 670 46.35 -1.65 19.85
C HIS A 670 47.54 -2.58 19.55
N LYS A 671 47.77 -2.94 18.28
CA LYS A 671 48.91 -3.76 17.84
C LYS A 671 50.27 -3.11 18.13
N ASN A 672 50.31 -1.78 18.21
CA ASN A 672 51.49 -1.01 18.59
C ASN A 672 51.61 -0.76 20.11
N ASN A 673 50.74 -1.34 20.94
CA ASN A 673 50.62 -1.07 22.39
C ASN A 673 50.42 0.42 22.75
N THR A 674 49.92 1.24 21.82
CA THR A 674 49.65 2.66 22.08
C THR A 674 48.21 2.87 22.58
N GLN A 675 48.03 3.88 23.44
CA GLN A 675 46.72 4.21 23.98
C GLN A 675 45.79 4.75 22.88
N ALA A 676 44.62 4.12 22.74
CA ALA A 676 43.66 4.44 21.68
C ALA A 676 42.64 5.48 22.15
N PHE A 677 42.77 6.69 21.60
CA PHE A 677 41.85 7.81 21.82
C PHE A 677 40.67 7.74 20.84
N ALA A 678 39.48 8.16 21.29
CA ALA A 678 38.27 8.16 20.47
C ALA A 678 38.38 9.19 19.34
N THR A 679 38.89 10.38 19.65
CA THR A 679 39.03 11.50 18.72
C THR A 679 40.49 11.94 18.53
N ARG A 680 40.74 12.80 17.53
CA ARG A 680 42.01 13.53 17.40
C ARG A 680 42.15 14.66 18.44
N THR A 681 41.02 15.14 18.97
CA THR A 681 40.95 16.16 20.01
C THR A 681 41.38 15.59 21.36
N ASP A 682 40.95 14.38 21.73
CA ASP A 682 41.50 13.60 22.87
C ASP A 682 43.01 13.42 22.74
N GLU A 683 43.50 13.01 21.56
CA GLU A 683 44.92 12.75 21.28
C GLU A 683 45.77 14.01 21.50
N ALA A 684 45.27 15.17 21.05
CA ALA A 684 45.89 16.48 21.26
C ALA A 684 45.72 17.01 22.70
N LEU A 685 44.57 16.81 23.33
CA LEU A 685 44.28 17.23 24.71
C LEU A 685 45.13 16.44 25.70
N ARG A 686 45.32 15.14 25.47
CA ARG A 686 46.30 14.31 26.18
C ARG A 686 47.70 14.86 25.98
N ALA A 687 48.15 15.10 24.75
CA ALA A 687 49.47 15.69 24.49
C ALA A 687 49.67 17.08 25.17
N ALA A 688 48.60 17.84 25.39
CA ALA A 688 48.63 19.12 26.11
C ALA A 688 48.51 19.00 27.64
N THR A 689 48.13 17.84 28.19
CA THR A 689 47.93 17.59 29.63
C THR A 689 48.83 16.50 30.22
N ASP A 690 49.57 15.76 29.40
CA ASP A 690 50.51 14.73 29.84
C ASP A 690 51.83 15.36 30.31
N PHE A 691 51.79 15.98 31.48
CA PHE A 691 52.90 16.70 32.10
C PHE A 691 54.06 15.81 32.57
N HIS A 692 54.13 14.54 32.14
CA HIS A 692 55.18 13.60 32.56
C HIS A 692 56.59 14.00 32.06
N ASP A 693 56.68 14.62 30.89
CA ASP A 693 57.94 15.17 30.35
C ASP A 693 58.28 16.56 30.94
N LEU A 694 57.35 17.17 31.69
CA LEU A 694 57.52 18.45 32.36
C LEU A 694 58.23 18.27 33.71
N ASN A 695 59.51 17.90 33.60
CA ASN A 695 60.48 17.53 34.63
C ASN A 695 60.26 18.17 36.02
N LEU A 696 59.53 17.44 36.89
CA LEU A 696 59.12 17.83 38.24
C LEU A 696 60.27 18.09 39.23
N ALA A 697 61.52 17.87 38.83
CA ALA A 697 62.68 18.38 39.57
C ALA A 697 62.64 19.92 39.68
N HIS A 698 62.28 20.62 38.59
CA HIS A 698 62.37 22.07 38.54
C HIS A 698 61.27 22.77 39.37
N THR A 699 60.09 22.16 39.48
CA THR A 699 59.02 22.65 40.37
C THR A 699 59.32 22.39 41.84
N ASN A 700 59.97 21.28 42.20
CA ASN A 700 60.47 21.07 43.56
C ASN A 700 61.54 22.09 43.96
N ASP A 701 62.44 22.48 43.05
CA ASP A 701 63.41 23.54 43.32
C ASP A 701 62.76 24.93 43.40
N LEU A 702 61.73 25.21 42.60
CA LEU A 702 60.91 26.42 42.76
C LEU A 702 60.19 26.43 44.12
N VAL A 703 59.63 25.30 44.57
CA VAL A 703 58.99 25.17 45.89
C VAL A 703 60.00 25.32 47.04
N LYS A 704 61.24 24.84 46.91
CA LYS A 704 62.32 25.13 47.87
C LYS A 704 62.71 26.61 47.86
N THR A 705 62.81 27.22 46.67
CA THR A 705 63.24 28.62 46.49
C THR A 705 62.20 29.60 47.05
N PHE A 706 60.91 29.35 46.83
CA PHE A 706 59.84 30.19 47.35
C PHE A 706 59.37 29.79 48.76
N GLY A 707 59.51 28.52 49.15
CA GLY A 707 59.14 28.03 50.49
C GLY A 707 60.00 28.60 51.62
N ASN A 708 61.22 29.06 51.33
CA ASN A 708 62.05 29.78 52.30
C ASN A 708 61.69 31.27 52.36
N VAL A 709 60.46 31.57 52.78
CA VAL A 709 59.82 32.91 52.76
C VAL A 709 60.49 33.95 53.69
N ALA A 710 61.57 33.59 54.39
CA ALA A 710 62.25 34.43 55.38
C ALA A 710 62.72 35.80 54.82
N TRP A 711 63.07 35.86 53.53
CA TRP A 711 63.52 37.10 52.89
C TRP A 711 62.43 38.16 52.77
N LEU A 712 61.15 37.78 52.60
CA LEU A 712 60.02 38.71 52.58
C LEU A 712 59.81 39.40 53.94
N GLY A 713 60.22 38.76 55.05
CA GLY A 713 60.24 39.36 56.38
C GLY A 713 61.25 40.51 56.56
N SER A 714 62.17 40.71 55.61
CA SER A 714 63.09 41.86 55.60
C SER A 714 62.48 43.12 54.97
N LEU A 715 61.56 42.95 54.00
CA LEU A 715 60.98 44.04 53.22
C LEU A 715 59.89 44.82 53.97
N THR A 716 59.40 44.31 55.10
CA THR A 716 58.31 44.93 55.89
C THR A 716 58.78 45.87 57.00
N LYS A 717 60.11 46.03 57.21
CA LYS A 717 60.68 46.86 58.28
C LYS A 717 61.09 48.29 57.89
N GLY A 718 60.74 48.77 56.69
CA GLY A 718 61.15 50.09 56.20
C GLY A 718 60.10 50.83 55.37
N ASN A 719 59.30 51.67 56.05
CA ASN A 719 58.37 52.69 55.53
C ASN A 719 57.25 52.25 54.55
N THR A 720 56.09 52.89 54.73
CA THR A 720 54.77 52.53 54.17
C THR A 720 54.59 52.76 52.66
N VAL A 721 55.64 53.03 51.90
CA VAL A 721 55.58 53.27 50.44
C VAL A 721 55.80 51.97 49.64
N ALA A 722 56.60 51.02 50.15
CA ALA A 722 56.95 49.80 49.42
C ALA A 722 55.76 48.85 49.19
N GLY A 723 54.79 48.81 50.12
CA GLY A 723 53.66 47.88 50.08
C GLY A 723 52.74 48.07 48.87
N VAL A 724 52.55 49.32 48.41
CA VAL A 724 51.75 49.61 47.20
C VAL A 724 52.45 49.06 45.96
N GLY A 725 53.77 49.25 45.86
CA GLY A 725 54.58 48.81 44.72
C GLY A 725 54.48 47.31 44.46
N VAL A 726 54.59 46.49 45.50
CA VAL A 726 54.48 45.02 45.38
C VAL A 726 53.10 44.59 44.91
N ILE A 727 52.03 45.18 45.46
CA ILE A 727 50.65 44.87 45.04
C ILE A 727 50.45 45.27 43.57
N THR A 728 50.88 46.48 43.17
CA THR A 728 50.78 46.90 41.76
C THR A 728 51.59 46.02 40.82
N PHE A 729 52.77 45.54 41.24
CA PHE A 729 53.60 44.66 40.41
C PHE A 729 52.91 43.31 40.16
N PHE A 730 52.34 42.68 41.19
CA PHE A 730 51.58 41.43 41.01
C PHE A 730 50.27 41.65 40.22
N SER A 731 49.58 42.78 40.39
CA SER A 731 48.40 43.12 39.58
C SER A 731 48.72 43.34 38.10
N VAL A 732 49.85 43.98 37.79
CA VAL A 732 50.31 44.16 36.40
C VAL A 732 50.79 42.83 35.82
N ALA A 733 51.51 42.01 36.59
CA ALA A 733 51.95 40.70 36.15
C ALA A 733 50.78 39.75 35.82
N SER A 734 49.73 39.70 36.66
CA SER A 734 48.56 38.87 36.38
C SER A 734 47.76 39.38 35.16
N LEU A 735 47.68 40.70 34.96
CA LEU A 735 47.04 41.30 33.80
C LEU A 735 47.84 41.03 32.50
N ILE A 736 49.17 41.08 32.53
CA ILE A 736 50.04 40.69 31.41
C ILE A 736 49.87 39.20 31.09
N MET A 737 49.88 38.32 32.09
CA MET A 737 49.65 36.88 31.89
C MET A 737 48.25 36.60 31.31
N SER A 738 47.22 37.32 31.76
CA SER A 738 45.86 37.22 31.22
C SER A 738 45.80 37.65 29.74
N ILE A 739 46.50 38.73 29.36
CA ILE A 739 46.61 39.16 27.95
C ILE A 739 47.35 38.11 27.11
N ILE A 740 48.45 37.52 27.62
CA ILE A 740 49.20 36.48 26.90
C ILE A 740 48.34 35.24 26.66
N VAL A 741 47.62 34.75 27.68
CA VAL A 741 46.68 33.62 27.55
C VAL A 741 45.57 33.94 26.55
N CYS A 742 44.99 35.15 26.61
CA CYS A 742 43.95 35.57 25.68
C CYS A 742 44.46 35.68 24.23
N TRP A 743 45.71 36.11 24.02
CA TRP A 743 46.32 36.20 22.69
C TRP A 743 46.69 34.83 22.11
N CYS A 744 47.22 33.92 22.93
CA CYS A 744 47.50 32.54 22.54
C CYS A 744 46.23 31.72 22.28
N SER A 745 45.11 32.04 22.94
CA SER A 745 43.81 31.38 22.72
C SER A 745 43.09 31.81 21.43
N HIS A 746 43.61 32.81 20.71
CA HIS A 746 42.92 33.44 19.59
C HIS A 746 43.64 33.25 18.24
N ARG A 747 44.56 32.29 18.17
CA ARG A 747 45.50 32.04 17.07
C ARG A 747 45.65 30.56 16.77
#